data_AF-A0A6P0IRZ2-F1
#
_entry.id   AF-A0A6P0IRZ2-F1
#
_cell.length_a   1.000
_cell.length_b   1.000
_cell.length_c   1.000
_cell.angle_alpha   90.00
_cell.angle_beta   90.00
_cell.angle_gamma   90.00
#
_symmetry.space_group_name_H-M   'P 1'
#
loop_
_entity.id
_entity.type
_entity.pdbx_description
1 polymer ?
#
loop_
_entity_poly.entity_id
_entity_poly.type
_entity_poly.pdbx_seq_one_letter_code
_entity_poly.pdbx_strand_id
1 'polypeptide(L)'
;VGENLIVSSRNCYTQNPKQEWLRLWRFKPGAVWAAHEPPRLVQPSSTNQSNQSNNHEQDIASINPFLHRETEAQGLVFQHFAYVTPQQLQFKESYYGYQNALAEWQALQQQSEFPVFLRQHLSWVKDETLVEPADICGIVPIAQKEPDGEKWQFLQLEEFQQQTMKIEIPFPQIVVDGVFFQFFPNSGISQVWKSLLEEWATNGFADHVIVLDRAGTAPRIPGIRYRPIRAYDYNKTGADADLLQEICDEKGADLFISSYYTAPLSTPSVFMAYDMIPEVIGANLNEAGWKEKHYGILHASRYITISENTARDLIKFFPHISRSKVTVAHCGIKKVFSPASDDDINEFKTKFNVTKPYLLLVGERTGVNGYKNAIFLFRALSKLVDKEEFGVICVGGRPELEPELAALAEGITTMVLPLSDEELKVAYSGAIALVVPSLYEGFGLPVTEAMVCGCPVITCRHSSLPEAAGEAALYVDQSNVYELIDALYKVQNPEVRNPLIADGFEHAKKFSWSKMADTVVEVLVETAKTIKNDGTGLGSTLWGEFRKLQAQIQEQLPPSPSPIQVQPTQLPSGDLEQQLMYAEAQLQQKQRALQEAGSTLAAMESSKFWKLRVGWFRLKPLLVPVVSLILGINLLLLSTAMYADRTLVKLTSFVSPVQGNLFFSLGGSLLSIALMLGMVGYLGYMKPQVLRRVRIVMGSGGLGLIGLTVLQNINLL
;
A
#
# COMPACT_ATOMS: atom_id res chain seq x y z
N VAL A 1 31.16 -6.92 6.39
CA VAL A 1 32.14 -6.80 5.28
C VAL A 1 32.96 -5.52 5.43
N GLY A 2 33.29 -5.18 6.66
CA GLY A 2 33.89 -3.91 7.05
C GLY A 2 33.59 -3.67 8.51
N GLU A 3 34.22 -2.68 9.10
CA GLU A 3 34.02 -2.30 10.50
C GLU A 3 32.60 -1.76 10.72
N ASN A 4 32.16 -0.87 9.82
CA ASN A 4 30.83 -0.27 9.84
C ASN A 4 29.98 -0.66 8.62
N LEU A 5 30.44 -1.59 7.78
CA LEU A 5 29.73 -2.03 6.57
C LEU A 5 29.19 -3.45 6.72
N ILE A 6 27.88 -3.59 6.58
CA ILE A 6 27.17 -4.86 6.72
C ILE A 6 26.56 -5.28 5.39
N VAL A 7 26.35 -6.59 5.23
CA VAL A 7 25.48 -7.08 4.16
C VAL A 7 24.04 -6.90 4.62
N SER A 8 23.28 -6.09 3.89
CA SER A 8 21.91 -5.72 4.24
C SER A 8 20.87 -6.56 3.51
N SER A 9 21.19 -7.10 2.33
CA SER A 9 20.28 -7.92 1.53
C SER A 9 20.09 -9.34 2.06
N ARG A 10 18.86 -9.84 2.05
CA ARG A 10 18.51 -11.25 2.35
C ARG A 10 18.72 -12.20 1.17
N ASN A 11 18.82 -13.50 1.46
CA ASN A 11 18.81 -14.60 0.48
C ASN A 11 19.90 -14.56 -0.63
N CYS A 12 20.89 -13.67 -0.50
CA CYS A 12 22.01 -13.52 -1.43
C CYS A 12 23.25 -14.22 -0.88
N TYR A 13 24.46 -13.87 -1.34
CA TYR A 13 25.73 -14.55 -1.05
C TYR A 13 25.79 -14.99 0.41
N THR A 14 25.66 -14.05 1.35
CA THR A 14 25.78 -14.33 2.80
C THR A 14 24.71 -15.21 3.43
N GLN A 15 23.59 -15.37 2.73
CA GLN A 15 22.37 -15.99 3.23
C GLN A 15 21.71 -16.85 2.15
N ASN A 16 22.49 -17.47 1.27
CA ASN A 16 21.91 -18.22 0.15
C ASN A 16 21.38 -19.56 0.66
N PRO A 17 20.05 -19.83 0.60
CA PRO A 17 19.47 -21.06 1.13
C PRO A 17 19.99 -22.33 0.45
N LYS A 18 20.56 -22.20 -0.76
CA LYS A 18 21.17 -23.29 -1.52
C LYS A 18 22.60 -23.61 -1.06
N GLN A 19 23.20 -22.82 -0.16
CA GLN A 19 24.58 -23.01 0.31
C GLN A 19 24.65 -23.38 1.80
N GLU A 20 25.65 -24.18 2.18
CA GLU A 20 25.75 -24.91 3.47
C GLU A 20 25.94 -24.07 4.74
N TRP A 21 26.34 -22.82 4.61
CA TRP A 21 26.79 -21.96 5.71
C TRP A 21 25.66 -21.27 6.47
N LEU A 22 24.42 -21.45 6.02
CA LEU A 22 23.20 -21.00 6.69
C LEU A 22 22.57 -22.03 7.63
N ARG A 23 23.13 -23.24 7.71
CA ARG A 23 22.45 -24.33 8.41
C ARG A 23 22.73 -24.24 9.90
N LEU A 24 21.80 -23.64 10.65
CA LEU A 24 21.61 -24.03 12.04
C LEU A 24 21.13 -25.47 12.03
N TRP A 25 22.08 -26.39 12.21
CA TRP A 25 21.77 -27.81 12.30
C TRP A 25 20.84 -28.03 13.48
N ARG A 26 19.72 -28.70 13.23
CA ARG A 26 18.94 -29.33 14.30
C ARG A 26 19.77 -30.49 14.85
N PHE A 27 20.72 -30.15 15.72
CA PHE A 27 21.62 -31.10 16.35
C PHE A 27 20.80 -32.07 17.22
N LYS A 28 20.95 -33.37 16.96
CA LYS A 28 20.38 -34.43 17.78
C LYS A 28 21.54 -35.21 18.42
N PRO A 29 21.40 -35.69 19.66
CA PRO A 29 22.38 -36.58 20.27
C PRO A 29 22.71 -37.77 19.33
N GLY A 30 23.99 -37.99 19.07
CA GLY A 30 24.49 -39.04 18.16
C GLY A 30 24.88 -38.58 16.75
N ALA A 31 24.68 -37.30 16.40
CA ALA A 31 25.21 -36.72 15.17
C ALA A 31 26.75 -36.60 15.19
N VAL A 32 27.41 -36.81 14.05
CA VAL A 32 28.87 -36.72 13.89
C VAL A 32 29.26 -35.95 12.63
N TRP A 33 30.44 -35.32 12.63
CA TRP A 33 30.99 -34.62 11.47
C TRP A 33 31.64 -35.63 10.51
N ALA A 34 31.08 -35.77 9.30
CA ALA A 34 31.66 -36.59 8.24
C ALA A 34 32.70 -35.82 7.41
N ALA A 35 32.57 -34.49 7.32
CA ALA A 35 33.54 -33.59 6.69
C ALA A 35 33.43 -32.20 7.33
N HIS A 36 34.53 -31.42 7.29
CA HIS A 36 34.56 -30.05 7.78
C HIS A 36 34.59 -28.99 6.65
N GLU A 37 35.00 -29.37 5.44
CA GLU A 37 34.97 -28.51 4.26
C GLU A 37 34.74 -29.35 2.98
N PRO A 38 33.54 -29.31 2.38
CA PRO A 38 32.31 -28.70 2.92
C PRO A 38 31.86 -29.34 4.26
N PRO A 39 31.30 -28.56 5.21
CA PRO A 39 30.86 -29.09 6.50
C PRO A 39 29.64 -30.00 6.34
N ARG A 40 29.80 -31.28 6.67
CA ARG A 40 28.74 -32.30 6.59
C ARG A 40 28.52 -32.94 7.96
N LEU A 41 27.36 -32.67 8.55
CA LEU A 41 26.92 -33.29 9.81
C LEU A 41 25.94 -34.43 9.49
N VAL A 42 26.28 -35.66 9.87
CA VAL A 42 25.50 -36.86 9.55
C VAL A 42 24.98 -37.53 10.81
N GLN A 43 23.85 -38.22 10.69
CA GLN A 43 23.36 -39.13 11.72
C GLN A 43 23.67 -40.58 11.31
N PRO A 44 24.24 -41.41 12.21
CA PRO A 44 24.37 -42.85 11.96
C PRO A 44 22.98 -43.48 11.80
N SER A 45 22.77 -44.25 10.73
CA SER A 45 21.49 -44.91 10.49
C SER A 45 21.18 -45.90 11.61
N SER A 46 20.09 -45.67 12.35
CA SER A 46 19.57 -46.62 13.33
C SER A 46 18.62 -47.62 12.66
N THR A 47 19.13 -48.48 11.79
CA THR A 47 18.40 -49.67 11.35
C THR A 47 19.31 -50.89 11.34
N ASN A 48 19.27 -51.66 12.43
CA ASN A 48 19.50 -53.09 12.39
C ASN A 48 18.37 -53.74 11.57
N GLN A 49 18.46 -53.70 10.24
CA GLN A 49 17.82 -54.72 9.41
C GLN A 49 18.83 -55.21 8.39
N SER A 50 19.15 -56.49 8.58
CA SER A 50 20.02 -57.32 7.75
C SER A 50 19.73 -57.17 6.26
N ASN A 51 20.83 -57.15 5.49
CA ASN A 51 20.93 -57.31 4.05
C ASN A 51 20.58 -56.09 3.19
N GLN A 52 21.50 -55.13 3.12
CA GLN A 52 22.19 -54.76 1.87
C GLN A 52 23.24 -53.68 2.15
N SER A 53 24.36 -53.79 1.44
CA SER A 53 25.61 -53.04 1.60
C SER A 53 25.51 -51.58 1.14
N ASN A 54 24.75 -50.74 1.83
CA ASN A 54 24.85 -49.28 1.70
C ASN A 54 24.53 -48.63 3.06
N ASN A 55 25.59 -48.41 3.83
CA ASN A 55 25.56 -47.64 5.07
C ASN A 55 25.35 -46.16 4.70
N HIS A 56 24.10 -45.76 4.40
CA HIS A 56 23.80 -44.38 4.03
C HIS A 56 23.80 -43.50 5.29
N GLU A 57 24.95 -42.88 5.58
CA GLU A 57 25.02 -41.71 6.44
C GLU A 57 24.14 -40.61 5.86
N GLN A 58 23.13 -40.19 6.62
CA GLN A 58 22.19 -39.18 6.16
C GLN A 58 22.65 -37.80 6.62
N ASP A 59 22.89 -36.90 5.66
CA ASP A 59 23.23 -35.49 5.95
C ASP A 59 22.04 -34.81 6.62
N ILE A 60 22.15 -34.53 7.92
CA ILE A 60 21.10 -33.94 8.76
C ILE A 60 20.63 -32.60 8.18
N ALA A 61 21.57 -31.89 7.58
CA ALA A 61 21.40 -30.56 7.07
C ALA A 61 20.61 -30.54 5.74
N SER A 62 20.49 -31.70 5.08
CA SER A 62 19.63 -31.91 3.90
C SER A 62 18.19 -32.33 4.25
N ILE A 63 17.93 -32.70 5.51
CA ILE A 63 16.62 -33.25 5.93
C ILE A 63 15.69 -32.15 6.44
N ASN A 64 16.16 -31.35 7.41
CA ASN A 64 15.32 -30.37 8.11
C ASN A 64 16.16 -29.29 8.82
N PRO A 65 16.82 -28.38 8.08
CA PRO A 65 17.55 -27.27 8.67
C PRO A 65 16.58 -26.28 9.33
N PHE A 66 17.03 -25.51 10.32
CA PHE A 66 16.34 -24.25 10.63
C PHE A 66 16.58 -23.26 9.49
N LEU A 67 15.50 -22.70 8.95
CA LEU A 67 15.60 -21.64 7.96
C LEU A 67 15.91 -20.32 8.66
N HIS A 68 16.63 -19.41 7.99
CA HIS A 68 16.93 -18.08 8.54
C HIS A 68 15.68 -17.34 9.00
N ARG A 69 14.59 -17.44 8.23
CA ARG A 69 13.29 -16.85 8.61
C ARG A 69 12.71 -17.43 9.92
N GLU A 70 12.96 -18.71 10.21
CA GLU A 70 12.44 -19.36 11.42
C GLU A 70 13.21 -18.89 12.65
N THR A 71 14.53 -18.71 12.50
CA THR A 71 15.38 -18.22 13.58
C THR A 71 15.11 -16.74 13.84
N GLU A 72 14.99 -15.94 12.79
CA GLU A 72 14.65 -14.52 12.89
C GLU A 72 13.28 -14.27 13.53
N ALA A 73 12.26 -15.07 13.19
CA ALA A 73 10.95 -15.00 13.83
C ALA A 73 10.98 -15.25 15.36
N GLN A 74 12.07 -15.83 15.87
CA GLN A 74 12.33 -16.03 17.30
C GLN A 74 13.35 -15.02 17.86
N GLY A 75 13.73 -14.00 17.09
CA GLY A 75 14.76 -13.02 17.45
C GLY A 75 16.19 -13.57 17.40
N LEU A 76 16.40 -14.72 16.78
CA LEU A 76 17.71 -15.37 16.66
C LEU A 76 18.36 -15.00 15.32
N VAL A 77 19.00 -13.83 15.30
CA VAL A 77 19.75 -13.34 14.13
C VAL A 77 21.25 -13.54 14.37
N PHE A 78 21.89 -14.27 13.47
CA PHE A 78 23.33 -14.52 13.51
C PHE A 78 24.03 -13.62 12.50
N GLN A 79 24.78 -12.64 12.99
CA GLN A 79 25.61 -11.80 12.13
C GLN A 79 27.03 -12.37 12.09
N HIS A 80 27.52 -12.65 10.89
CA HIS A 80 28.84 -13.23 10.70
C HIS A 80 29.90 -12.13 10.56
N PHE A 81 30.85 -12.09 11.49
CA PHE A 81 31.92 -11.09 11.51
C PHE A 81 33.11 -11.52 10.63
N ALA A 82 32.88 -11.58 9.31
CA ALA A 82 33.93 -11.85 8.34
C ALA A 82 34.18 -10.68 7.39
N TYR A 83 35.40 -10.69 6.86
CA TYR A 83 35.88 -9.69 5.91
C TYR A 83 35.82 -8.29 6.52
N VAL A 84 36.27 -8.17 7.77
CA VAL A 84 36.32 -6.93 8.55
C VAL A 84 37.74 -6.43 8.69
N THR A 85 38.74 -7.32 8.67
CA THR A 85 40.15 -6.93 8.82
C THR A 85 40.97 -7.24 7.58
N PRO A 86 42.00 -6.43 7.27
CA PRO A 86 42.96 -6.73 6.21
C PRO A 86 43.53 -8.15 6.28
N GLN A 87 43.82 -8.65 7.49
CA GLN A 87 44.41 -9.97 7.72
C GLN A 87 43.46 -11.10 7.30
N GLN A 88 42.14 -10.95 7.50
CA GLN A 88 41.15 -11.92 7.02
C GLN A 88 41.16 -12.00 5.49
N LEU A 89 41.31 -10.87 4.80
CA LEU A 89 41.35 -10.82 3.34
C LEU A 89 42.67 -11.39 2.81
N GLN A 90 43.82 -11.03 3.40
CA GLN A 90 45.13 -11.61 3.06
C GLN A 90 45.15 -13.14 3.23
N PHE A 91 44.52 -13.66 4.28
CA PHE A 91 44.34 -15.10 4.45
C PHE A 91 43.55 -15.70 3.28
N LYS A 92 42.50 -15.05 2.79
CA LYS A 92 41.73 -15.52 1.63
C LYS A 92 42.53 -15.46 0.32
N GLU A 93 43.33 -14.41 0.11
CA GLU A 93 44.23 -14.33 -1.05
C GLU A 93 45.21 -15.50 -1.07
N SER A 94 45.86 -15.77 0.07
CA SER A 94 46.89 -16.81 0.18
C SER A 94 46.33 -18.24 0.20
N TYR A 95 45.20 -18.48 0.89
CA TYR A 95 44.66 -19.83 1.08
C TYR A 95 43.69 -20.25 -0.02
N TYR A 96 42.75 -19.37 -0.40
CA TYR A 96 41.70 -19.68 -1.38
C TYR A 96 42.03 -19.17 -2.80
N GLY A 97 43.10 -18.40 -2.96
CA GLY A 97 43.50 -17.86 -4.25
C GLY A 97 42.58 -16.74 -4.77
N TYR A 98 41.85 -16.05 -3.88
CA TYR A 98 41.03 -14.89 -4.26
C TYR A 98 41.94 -13.73 -4.60
N GLN A 99 42.34 -13.61 -5.87
CA GLN A 99 43.26 -12.56 -6.32
C GLN A 99 42.71 -11.17 -6.00
N ASN A 100 43.57 -10.29 -5.48
CA ASN A 100 43.26 -8.89 -5.13
C ASN A 100 42.20 -8.68 -4.04
N ALA A 101 41.79 -9.71 -3.28
CA ALA A 101 40.74 -9.60 -2.27
C ALA A 101 40.97 -8.47 -1.25
N LEU A 102 42.23 -8.18 -0.88
CA LEU A 102 42.53 -7.07 0.04
C LEU A 102 42.29 -5.71 -0.63
N ALA A 103 42.79 -5.51 -1.84
CA ALA A 103 42.64 -4.25 -2.57
C ALA A 103 41.17 -3.97 -2.92
N GLU A 104 40.45 -5.01 -3.36
CA GLU A 104 39.02 -5.04 -3.60
C GLU A 104 38.21 -4.63 -2.36
N TRP A 105 38.54 -5.22 -1.21
CA TRP A 105 37.92 -4.87 0.07
C TRP A 105 38.24 -3.43 0.53
N GLN A 106 39.47 -2.96 0.35
CA GLN A 106 39.84 -1.58 0.66
C GLN A 106 39.04 -0.57 -0.18
N ALA A 107 38.81 -0.87 -1.46
CA ALA A 107 37.98 -0.04 -2.33
C ALA A 107 36.51 0.01 -1.86
N LEU A 108 35.98 -1.10 -1.30
CA LEU A 108 34.66 -1.12 -0.66
C LEU A 108 34.63 -0.22 0.58
N GLN A 109 35.66 -0.22 1.42
CA GLN A 109 35.70 0.63 2.63
C GLN A 109 35.75 2.13 2.32
N GLN A 110 36.14 2.52 1.09
CA GLN A 110 36.23 3.92 0.66
C GLN A 110 34.93 4.42 0.00
N GLN A 111 33.90 3.59 -0.14
CA GLN A 111 32.62 4.01 -0.71
C GLN A 111 31.91 4.99 0.23
N SER A 112 31.27 6.00 -0.36
CA SER A 112 30.47 7.00 0.34
C SER A 112 29.01 7.00 -0.10
N GLU A 113 28.70 6.41 -1.26
CA GLU A 113 27.35 6.27 -1.79
C GLU A 113 26.87 4.83 -1.57
N PHE A 114 25.79 4.66 -0.81
CA PHE A 114 25.21 3.36 -0.48
C PHE A 114 23.71 3.32 -0.81
N PRO A 115 23.11 2.13 -1.05
CA PRO A 115 23.74 0.80 -1.05
C PRO A 115 24.62 0.54 -2.27
N VAL A 116 25.62 -0.34 -2.12
CA VAL A 116 26.44 -0.84 -3.25
C VAL A 116 26.29 -2.35 -3.40
N PHE A 117 26.46 -2.86 -4.63
CA PHE A 117 26.50 -4.30 -4.85
C PHE A 117 27.87 -4.87 -4.45
N LEU A 118 27.87 -5.87 -3.58
CA LEU A 118 29.11 -6.50 -3.12
C LEU A 118 29.91 -7.11 -4.28
N ARG A 119 29.25 -7.62 -5.32
CA ARG A 119 29.89 -8.13 -6.55
C ARG A 119 30.71 -7.11 -7.33
N GLN A 120 30.47 -5.80 -7.14
CA GLN A 120 31.25 -4.74 -7.78
C GLN A 120 32.60 -4.55 -7.08
N HIS A 121 32.73 -5.06 -5.85
CA HIS A 121 33.94 -4.92 -5.05
C HIS A 121 34.63 -6.24 -4.81
N LEU A 122 33.91 -7.33 -4.53
CA LEU A 122 34.47 -8.66 -4.26
C LEU A 122 34.17 -9.59 -5.43
N SER A 123 35.19 -9.91 -6.23
CA SER A 123 35.07 -10.61 -7.52
C SER A 123 34.48 -12.04 -7.44
N TRP A 124 34.55 -12.68 -6.28
CA TRP A 124 33.97 -14.02 -6.06
C TRP A 124 32.47 -13.98 -5.75
N VAL A 125 31.91 -12.81 -5.43
CA VAL A 125 30.47 -12.62 -5.21
C VAL A 125 29.80 -12.38 -6.56
N LYS A 126 28.75 -13.16 -6.85
CA LYS A 126 28.13 -13.17 -8.19
C LYS A 126 26.65 -12.77 -8.21
N ASP A 127 26.01 -12.69 -7.06
CA ASP A 127 24.59 -12.37 -6.94
C ASP A 127 24.36 -10.89 -6.58
N GLU A 128 23.14 -10.57 -6.15
CA GLU A 128 22.68 -9.21 -5.88
C GLU A 128 22.90 -8.78 -4.41
N THR A 129 23.91 -9.37 -3.74
CA THR A 129 24.25 -8.99 -2.36
C THR A 129 24.52 -7.50 -2.24
N LEU A 130 23.80 -6.82 -1.33
CA LEU A 130 23.95 -5.40 -1.03
C LEU A 130 24.75 -5.17 0.24
N VAL A 131 25.50 -4.06 0.24
CA VAL A 131 26.24 -3.55 1.39
C VAL A 131 25.72 -2.19 1.76
N GLU A 132 25.49 -1.97 3.05
CA GLU A 132 25.09 -0.69 3.63
C GLU A 132 25.86 -0.42 4.94
N PRO A 133 25.98 0.85 5.34
CA PRO A 133 26.42 1.23 6.67
C PRO A 133 25.51 0.66 7.76
N ALA A 134 26.11 0.23 8.87
CA ALA A 134 25.41 -0.41 9.98
C ALA A 134 24.38 0.53 10.64
N ASP A 135 24.74 1.80 10.83
CA ASP A 135 23.89 2.84 11.40
C ASP A 135 22.63 3.12 10.56
N ILE A 136 22.76 3.18 9.22
CA ILE A 136 21.63 3.32 8.29
C ILE A 136 20.66 2.13 8.42
N CYS A 137 21.17 0.94 8.72
CA CYS A 137 20.38 -0.27 8.95
C CYS A 137 19.87 -0.40 10.39
N GLY A 138 20.13 0.60 11.23
CA GLY A 138 19.79 0.59 12.65
C GLY A 138 20.53 -0.45 13.49
N ILE A 139 21.72 -0.85 13.05
CA ILE A 139 22.55 -1.87 13.69
C ILE A 139 23.76 -1.20 14.35
N VAL A 140 23.97 -1.52 15.62
CA VAL A 140 25.19 -1.18 16.36
C VAL A 140 26.13 -2.38 16.34
N PRO A 141 27.30 -2.30 15.68
CA PRO A 141 28.30 -3.36 15.76
C PRO A 141 28.81 -3.50 17.20
N ILE A 142 28.69 -4.70 17.76
CA ILE A 142 29.16 -4.97 19.14
C ILE A 142 30.69 -5.03 19.23
N ALA A 143 31.38 -5.36 18.13
CA ALA A 143 32.84 -5.34 18.06
C ALA A 143 33.29 -4.06 17.35
N GLN A 144 34.07 -3.22 18.03
CA GLN A 144 34.55 -1.93 17.55
C GLN A 144 36.03 -1.76 17.87
N LYS A 145 36.75 -0.94 17.10
CA LYS A 145 38.12 -0.57 17.49
C LYS A 145 38.13 0.45 18.61
N GLU A 146 39.13 0.34 19.48
CA GLU A 146 39.48 1.40 20.43
C GLU A 146 39.87 2.68 19.64
N PRO A 147 39.60 3.89 20.19
CA PRO A 147 39.89 5.16 19.50
C PRO A 147 41.36 5.36 19.08
N ASP A 148 42.29 4.61 19.68
CA ASP A 148 43.73 4.61 19.40
C ASP A 148 44.18 3.58 18.33
N GLY A 149 43.23 2.82 17.75
CA GLY A 149 43.27 2.45 16.33
C GLY A 149 43.63 1.01 15.96
N GLU A 150 44.05 0.15 16.89
CA GLU A 150 44.45 -1.23 16.54
C GLU A 150 43.77 -2.34 17.33
N LYS A 151 43.29 -2.06 18.54
CA LYS A 151 42.72 -3.08 19.42
C LYS A 151 41.20 -3.15 19.28
N TRP A 152 40.68 -4.35 19.06
CA TRP A 152 39.25 -4.61 19.06
C TRP A 152 38.75 -4.76 20.49
N GLN A 153 37.62 -4.12 20.78
CA GLN A 153 36.87 -4.30 22.02
C GLN A 153 35.42 -4.67 21.69
N PHE A 154 34.79 -5.38 22.63
CA PHE A 154 33.36 -5.63 22.57
C PHE A 154 32.64 -4.65 23.49
N LEU A 155 31.63 -3.98 22.96
CA LEU A 155 30.77 -3.08 23.73
C LEU A 155 30.18 -3.83 24.92
N GLN A 156 30.21 -3.19 26.08
CA GLN A 156 29.42 -3.63 27.22
C GLN A 156 27.93 -3.37 26.97
N LEU A 157 27.06 -4.08 27.69
CA LEU A 157 25.61 -4.00 27.48
C LEU A 157 25.08 -2.56 27.58
N GLU A 158 25.60 -1.77 28.54
CA GLU A 158 25.20 -0.38 28.75
C GLU A 158 25.61 0.51 27.57
N GLU A 159 26.82 0.33 27.05
CA GLU A 159 27.33 1.09 25.89
C GLU A 159 26.55 0.75 24.62
N PHE A 160 26.28 -0.54 24.41
CA PHE A 160 25.44 -1.02 23.32
C PHE A 160 24.05 -0.37 23.40
N GLN A 161 23.39 -0.44 24.55
CA GLN A 161 22.06 0.16 24.75
C GLN A 161 22.06 1.67 24.51
N GLN A 162 23.08 2.39 24.99
CA GLN A 162 23.22 3.83 24.75
C GLN A 162 23.40 4.15 23.26
N GLN A 163 24.21 3.38 22.53
CA GLN A 163 24.39 3.56 21.09
C GLN A 163 23.11 3.22 20.33
N THR A 164 22.40 2.14 20.70
CA THR A 164 21.13 1.77 20.08
C THR A 164 20.07 2.84 20.29
N MET A 165 19.99 3.46 21.47
CA MET A 165 19.06 4.58 21.73
C MET A 165 19.33 5.83 20.89
N LYS A 166 20.56 6.00 20.37
CA LYS A 166 20.90 7.11 19.47
C LYS A 166 20.48 6.86 18.03
N ILE A 167 20.18 5.61 17.66
CA ILE A 167 19.69 5.27 16.34
C ILE A 167 18.19 5.55 16.31
N GLU A 168 17.80 6.64 15.67
CA GLU A 168 16.39 6.93 15.39
C GLU A 168 15.98 6.26 14.07
N ILE A 169 15.15 5.21 14.17
CA ILE A 169 14.47 4.65 13.00
C ILE A 169 13.14 5.39 12.84
N PRO A 170 12.93 6.12 11.74
CA PRO A 170 11.74 6.92 11.54
C PRO A 170 10.50 6.04 11.41
N PHE A 171 9.43 6.39 12.12
CA PHE A 171 8.13 5.73 12.01
C PHE A 171 7.09 6.66 11.36
N PRO A 172 6.36 6.22 10.33
CA PRO A 172 6.42 4.89 9.72
C PRO A 172 7.61 4.72 8.76
N GLN A 173 8.04 3.48 8.56
CA GLN A 173 8.96 3.12 7.48
C GLN A 173 8.17 2.64 6.26
N ILE A 174 8.33 3.33 5.13
CA ILE A 174 7.52 3.16 3.93
C ILE A 174 8.40 2.70 2.77
N VAL A 175 7.99 1.61 2.12
CA VAL A 175 8.61 1.13 0.89
C VAL A 175 7.78 1.58 -0.30
N VAL A 176 8.41 2.26 -1.25
CA VAL A 176 7.81 2.74 -2.51
C VAL A 176 8.35 1.91 -3.67
N ASP A 177 7.51 1.17 -4.37
CA ASP A 177 7.94 0.47 -5.59
C ASP A 177 7.92 1.39 -6.81
N GLY A 178 9.11 1.71 -7.34
CA GLY A 178 9.32 2.55 -8.53
C GLY A 178 9.04 1.86 -9.86
N VAL A 179 8.32 0.73 -9.88
CA VAL A 179 8.00 -0.08 -11.06
C VAL A 179 7.55 0.71 -12.30
N PHE A 180 6.82 1.81 -12.15
CA PHE A 180 6.35 2.55 -13.32
C PHE A 180 7.45 3.20 -14.14
N PHE A 181 8.56 3.58 -13.50
CA PHE A 181 9.72 4.16 -14.17
C PHE A 181 10.35 3.18 -15.17
N GLN A 182 10.19 1.87 -14.96
CA GLN A 182 10.67 0.84 -15.88
C GLN A 182 9.92 0.85 -17.21
N PHE A 183 8.62 1.14 -17.19
CA PHE A 183 7.75 0.99 -18.37
C PHE A 183 7.58 2.30 -19.13
N PHE A 184 7.30 3.39 -18.41
CA PHE A 184 6.94 4.66 -19.02
C PHE A 184 7.59 5.84 -18.29
N PRO A 185 8.92 6.02 -18.40
CA PRO A 185 9.67 7.03 -17.65
C PRO A 185 9.27 8.47 -17.96
N ASN A 186 8.64 8.73 -19.11
CA ASN A 186 8.25 10.06 -19.58
C ASN A 186 6.72 10.27 -19.67
N SER A 187 5.97 9.73 -18.72
CA SER A 187 4.50 9.77 -18.70
C SER A 187 3.97 10.67 -17.59
N GLY A 188 2.65 10.94 -17.58
CA GLY A 188 2.02 11.71 -16.51
C GLY A 188 2.16 11.05 -15.13
N ILE A 189 2.14 9.72 -15.04
CA ILE A 189 2.30 9.01 -13.77
C ILE A 189 3.76 9.06 -13.29
N SER A 190 4.74 8.93 -14.18
CA SER A 190 6.15 9.07 -13.77
C SER A 190 6.46 10.49 -13.31
N GLN A 191 5.81 11.50 -13.91
CA GLN A 191 5.86 12.88 -13.45
C GLN A 191 5.27 13.04 -12.04
N VAL A 192 4.11 12.44 -11.76
CA VAL A 192 3.52 12.44 -10.40
C VAL A 192 4.53 11.93 -9.38
N TRP A 193 5.12 10.75 -9.60
CA TRP A 193 6.07 10.18 -8.65
C TRP A 193 7.37 10.96 -8.53
N LYS A 194 7.90 11.44 -9.66
CA LYS A 194 9.11 12.29 -9.62
C LYS A 194 8.86 13.52 -8.76
N SER A 195 7.73 14.21 -8.95
CA SER A 195 7.39 15.39 -8.17
C SER A 195 7.10 15.08 -6.70
N LEU A 196 6.44 13.97 -6.38
CA LEU A 196 6.26 13.55 -4.97
C LEU A 196 7.60 13.31 -4.27
N LEU A 197 8.51 12.57 -4.92
CA LEU A 197 9.84 12.29 -4.38
C LEU A 197 10.69 13.57 -4.23
N GLU A 198 10.61 14.51 -5.17
CA GLU A 198 11.28 15.81 -5.08
C GLU A 198 10.74 16.64 -3.90
N GLU A 199 9.43 16.69 -3.68
CA GLU A 199 8.84 17.40 -2.53
C GLU A 199 9.24 16.72 -1.20
N TRP A 200 9.19 15.39 -1.13
CA TRP A 200 9.59 14.63 0.08
C TRP A 200 11.07 14.75 0.43
N ALA A 201 11.93 14.90 -0.57
CA ALA A 201 13.36 15.18 -0.37
C ALA A 201 13.59 16.53 0.32
N THR A 202 12.70 17.50 0.12
CA THR A 202 12.87 18.86 0.67
C THR A 202 12.20 19.07 2.02
N ASN A 203 11.17 18.28 2.37
CA ASN A 203 10.39 18.45 3.60
C ASN A 203 10.75 17.45 4.72
N GLY A 204 11.78 16.63 4.54
CA GLY A 204 12.25 15.65 5.51
C GLY A 204 11.50 14.31 5.50
N PHE A 205 10.41 14.18 4.73
CA PHE A 205 9.68 12.91 4.65
C PHE A 205 10.49 11.80 3.94
N ALA A 206 11.51 12.15 3.17
CA ALA A 206 12.46 11.21 2.58
C ALA A 206 13.09 10.23 3.60
N ASP A 207 13.26 10.64 4.85
CA ASP A 207 13.78 9.78 5.91
C ASP A 207 12.86 8.58 6.19
N HIS A 208 11.55 8.73 5.95
CA HIS A 208 10.57 7.65 6.11
C HIS A 208 10.51 6.71 4.90
N VAL A 209 11.15 7.05 3.77
CA VAL A 209 10.91 6.41 2.48
C VAL A 209 12.13 5.65 1.98
N ILE A 210 11.90 4.45 1.44
CA ILE A 210 12.86 3.68 0.65
C ILE A 210 12.23 3.38 -0.70
N VAL A 211 12.84 3.88 -1.77
CA VAL A 211 12.38 3.65 -3.15
C VAL A 211 13.04 2.39 -3.71
N LEU A 212 12.24 1.43 -4.16
CA LEU A 212 12.73 0.28 -4.91
C LEU A 212 13.00 0.71 -6.34
N ASP A 213 14.26 0.63 -6.74
CA ASP A 213 14.73 1.00 -8.06
C ASP A 213 14.86 -0.25 -8.94
N ARG A 214 13.84 -0.47 -9.78
CA ARG A 214 13.79 -1.60 -10.69
C ARG A 214 14.73 -1.38 -11.87
N ALA A 215 15.77 -2.21 -11.95
CA ALA A 215 16.75 -2.18 -13.03
C ALA A 215 17.41 -0.81 -13.30
N GLY A 216 17.55 0.04 -12.28
CA GLY A 216 18.21 1.34 -12.42
C GLY A 216 17.37 2.39 -13.16
N THR A 217 16.04 2.25 -13.16
CA THR A 217 15.13 3.09 -13.95
C THR A 217 14.54 4.26 -13.17
N ALA A 218 14.56 4.23 -11.83
CA ALA A 218 14.06 5.31 -11.02
C ALA A 218 14.92 6.58 -11.15
N PRO A 219 14.31 7.79 -11.17
CA PRO A 219 15.07 9.04 -11.22
C PRO A 219 15.92 9.18 -9.95
N ARG A 220 17.14 9.69 -10.06
CA ARG A 220 18.04 9.95 -8.92
C ARG A 220 17.76 11.32 -8.33
N ILE A 221 17.10 11.34 -7.19
CA ILE A 221 16.72 12.55 -6.45
C ILE A 221 17.59 12.61 -5.19
N PRO A 222 18.39 13.68 -5.00
CA PRO A 222 19.19 13.84 -3.80
C PRO A 222 18.33 13.77 -2.52
N GLY A 223 18.81 13.06 -1.51
CA GLY A 223 18.09 12.86 -0.24
C GLY A 223 17.14 11.67 -0.21
N ILE A 224 16.78 11.08 -1.36
CA ILE A 224 15.97 9.86 -1.41
C ILE A 224 16.87 8.62 -1.28
N ARG A 225 16.46 7.69 -0.42
CA ARG A 225 17.10 6.38 -0.28
C ARG A 225 16.56 5.41 -1.31
N TYR A 226 17.46 4.76 -2.05
CA TYR A 226 17.11 3.78 -3.08
C TYR A 226 17.60 2.40 -2.72
N ARG A 227 16.81 1.38 -3.07
CA ARG A 227 17.20 -0.02 -3.02
C ARG A 227 17.11 -0.60 -4.43
N PRO A 228 18.23 -0.96 -5.09
CA PRO A 228 18.19 -1.54 -6.41
C PRO A 228 17.62 -2.96 -6.35
N ILE A 229 16.72 -3.28 -7.27
CA ILE A 229 16.10 -4.60 -7.40
C ILE A 229 15.96 -5.00 -8.87
N ARG A 230 15.72 -6.28 -9.13
CA ARG A 230 15.48 -6.79 -10.49
C ARG A 230 14.28 -6.12 -11.17
N ALA A 231 14.29 -6.12 -12.51
CA ALA A 231 13.17 -5.65 -13.31
C ALA A 231 11.88 -6.42 -12.99
N TYR A 232 10.74 -5.73 -13.04
CA TYR A 232 9.42 -6.33 -12.97
C TYR A 232 9.12 -7.11 -14.26
N ASP A 233 8.54 -8.30 -14.11
CA ASP A 233 8.16 -9.19 -15.20
C ASP A 233 6.71 -9.65 -15.00
N TYR A 234 5.83 -9.29 -15.94
CA TYR A 234 4.41 -9.67 -15.92
C TYR A 234 4.18 -11.19 -15.99
N ASN A 235 5.21 -11.98 -16.36
CA ASN A 235 5.14 -13.43 -16.32
C ASN A 235 5.47 -14.02 -14.94
N LYS A 236 5.96 -13.21 -13.99
CA LYS A 236 6.47 -13.67 -12.68
C LYS A 236 5.89 -12.86 -11.53
N THR A 237 4.65 -12.39 -11.65
CA THR A 237 4.04 -11.47 -10.69
C THR A 237 3.86 -12.09 -9.29
N GLY A 238 3.59 -13.39 -9.19
CA GLY A 238 3.52 -14.09 -7.91
C GLY A 238 4.87 -14.10 -7.19
N ALA A 239 5.93 -14.50 -7.90
CA ALA A 239 7.30 -14.49 -7.37
C ALA A 239 7.84 -13.07 -7.11
N ASP A 240 7.30 -12.06 -7.79
CA ASP A 240 7.59 -10.66 -7.51
C ASP A 240 6.94 -10.20 -6.19
N ALA A 241 5.70 -10.62 -5.90
CA ALA A 241 5.05 -10.32 -4.63
C ALA A 241 5.81 -10.94 -3.43
N ASP A 242 6.34 -12.17 -3.60
CA ASP A 242 7.23 -12.80 -2.62
C ASP A 242 8.50 -11.96 -2.40
N LEU A 243 9.18 -11.54 -3.48
CA LEU A 243 10.35 -10.66 -3.41
C LEU A 243 10.03 -9.35 -2.68
N LEU A 244 8.92 -8.69 -3.02
CA LEU A 244 8.50 -7.45 -2.38
C LEU A 244 8.24 -7.65 -0.89
N GLN A 245 7.67 -8.78 -0.48
CA GLN A 245 7.50 -9.09 0.94
C GLN A 245 8.85 -9.27 1.64
N GLU A 246 9.78 -10.03 1.06
CA GLU A 246 11.12 -10.22 1.64
C GLU A 246 11.84 -8.88 1.83
N ILE A 247 11.69 -7.97 0.85
CA ILE A 247 12.22 -6.61 0.92
C ILE A 247 11.58 -5.80 2.05
N CYS A 248 10.25 -5.89 2.19
CA CYS A 248 9.51 -5.20 3.25
C CYS A 248 9.91 -5.71 4.63
N ASP A 249 10.05 -7.03 4.80
CA ASP A 249 10.51 -7.64 6.05
C ASP A 249 11.95 -7.21 6.36
N GLU A 250 12.84 -7.21 5.36
CA GLU A 250 14.23 -6.75 5.50
C GLU A 250 14.33 -5.32 5.98
N LYS A 251 13.48 -4.44 5.45
CA LYS A 251 13.49 -3.02 5.77
C LYS A 251 12.55 -2.66 6.91
N GLY A 252 11.92 -3.63 7.60
CA GLY A 252 10.97 -3.34 8.68
C GLY A 252 9.81 -2.43 8.25
N ALA A 253 9.34 -2.58 7.00
CA ALA A 253 8.35 -1.67 6.43
C ALA A 253 6.99 -1.78 7.13
N ASP A 254 6.50 -0.65 7.66
CA ASP A 254 5.16 -0.53 8.22
C ASP A 254 4.09 -0.44 7.12
N LEU A 255 4.47 0.05 5.95
CA LEU A 255 3.56 0.30 4.84
C LEU A 255 4.27 0.20 3.49
N PHE A 256 3.54 -0.24 2.47
CA PHE A 256 3.99 -0.31 1.10
C PHE A 256 3.12 0.56 0.18
N ILE A 257 3.71 1.18 -0.83
CA ILE A 257 2.96 1.83 -1.92
C ILE A 257 3.65 1.56 -3.25
N SER A 258 2.87 1.28 -4.28
CA SER A 258 3.41 1.05 -5.62
C SER A 258 3.13 2.23 -6.52
N SER A 259 4.11 2.60 -7.35
CA SER A 259 3.89 3.52 -8.46
C SER A 259 2.96 2.94 -9.52
N TYR A 260 2.89 1.61 -9.66
CA TYR A 260 1.98 0.95 -10.59
C TYR A 260 1.66 -0.49 -10.19
N TYR A 261 0.69 -0.60 -9.28
CA TYR A 261 -0.14 -1.78 -9.03
C TYR A 261 0.54 -3.07 -8.53
N THR A 262 1.82 -3.04 -8.19
CA THR A 262 2.46 -4.14 -7.45
C THR A 262 2.02 -4.15 -5.99
N ALA A 263 2.12 -5.31 -5.35
CA ALA A 263 1.79 -5.48 -3.93
C ALA A 263 2.60 -6.63 -3.32
N PRO A 264 3.04 -6.50 -2.05
CA PRO A 264 3.67 -7.58 -1.29
C PRO A 264 2.61 -8.57 -0.77
N LEU A 265 3.03 -9.58 -0.01
CA LEU A 265 2.14 -10.66 0.46
C LEU A 265 1.34 -10.32 1.72
N SER A 266 1.89 -9.50 2.61
CA SER A 266 1.32 -9.27 3.95
C SER A 266 1.57 -7.87 4.47
N THR A 267 2.66 -7.20 4.07
CA THR A 267 2.89 -5.80 4.41
C THR A 267 1.74 -4.96 3.86
N PRO A 268 0.98 -4.24 4.70
CA PRO A 268 -0.18 -3.48 4.24
C PRO A 268 0.21 -2.46 3.18
N SER A 269 -0.69 -2.20 2.21
CA SER A 269 -0.42 -1.22 1.16
C SER A 269 -1.45 -0.09 1.06
N VAL A 270 -1.01 1.01 0.46
CA VAL A 270 -1.88 2.06 -0.08
C VAL A 270 -1.86 1.96 -1.59
N PHE A 271 -3.03 2.07 -2.22
CA PHE A 271 -3.18 2.04 -3.67
C PHE A 271 -3.44 3.43 -4.21
N MET A 272 -2.64 3.88 -5.20
CA MET A 272 -2.87 5.13 -5.91
C MET A 272 -3.53 4.84 -7.27
N ALA A 273 -4.76 5.31 -7.45
CA ALA A 273 -5.52 5.22 -8.68
C ALA A 273 -5.34 6.48 -9.53
N TYR A 274 -4.77 6.32 -10.73
CA TYR A 274 -4.66 7.41 -11.69
C TYR A 274 -5.93 7.56 -12.53
N ASP A 275 -6.52 6.42 -12.91
CA ASP A 275 -7.75 6.36 -13.69
C ASP A 275 -8.46 5.02 -13.52
N MET A 276 -9.68 4.95 -14.06
CA MET A 276 -10.45 3.73 -14.26
C MET A 276 -10.77 3.52 -15.75
N ILE A 277 -9.90 3.98 -16.66
CA ILE A 277 -10.14 3.94 -18.10
C ILE A 277 -10.46 2.52 -18.58
N PRO A 278 -9.65 1.48 -18.29
CA PRO A 278 -9.92 0.12 -18.77
C PRO A 278 -11.31 -0.38 -18.35
N GLU A 279 -11.73 -0.09 -17.12
CA GLU A 279 -13.02 -0.47 -16.59
C GLU A 279 -14.17 0.32 -17.24
N VAL A 280 -13.97 1.62 -17.48
CA VAL A 280 -14.96 2.51 -18.09
C VAL A 280 -15.21 2.18 -19.56
N ILE A 281 -14.15 1.90 -20.33
CA ILE A 281 -14.25 1.62 -21.77
C ILE A 281 -14.54 0.15 -22.08
N GLY A 282 -14.66 -0.71 -21.07
CA GLY A 282 -14.90 -2.14 -21.25
C GLY A 282 -13.73 -2.88 -21.90
N ALA A 283 -12.50 -2.54 -21.54
CA ALA A 283 -11.31 -3.24 -22.00
C ALA A 283 -11.27 -4.70 -21.52
N ASN A 284 -10.40 -5.51 -22.12
CA ASN A 284 -10.19 -6.88 -21.67
C ASN A 284 -9.41 -6.91 -20.34
N LEU A 285 -10.14 -6.95 -19.22
CA LEU A 285 -9.55 -6.93 -17.88
C LEU A 285 -8.77 -8.22 -17.53
N ASN A 286 -8.71 -9.20 -18.44
CA ASN A 286 -7.87 -10.39 -18.27
C ASN A 286 -6.41 -10.17 -18.67
N GLU A 287 -6.06 -9.03 -19.26
CA GLU A 287 -4.66 -8.68 -19.51
C GLU A 287 -3.89 -8.53 -18.18
N ALA A 288 -2.63 -8.95 -18.18
CA ALA A 288 -1.81 -9.03 -16.96
C ALA A 288 -1.75 -7.72 -16.18
N GLY A 289 -1.61 -6.58 -16.86
CA GLY A 289 -1.58 -5.26 -16.22
C GLY A 289 -2.86 -4.90 -15.48
N TRP A 290 -4.02 -5.25 -16.03
CA TRP A 290 -5.32 -4.95 -15.41
C TRP A 290 -5.66 -5.95 -14.29
N LYS A 291 -5.23 -7.21 -14.42
CA LYS A 291 -5.29 -8.17 -13.31
C LYS A 291 -4.48 -7.67 -12.12
N GLU A 292 -3.23 -7.23 -12.33
CA GLU A 292 -2.40 -6.69 -11.25
C GLU A 292 -2.97 -5.38 -10.69
N LYS A 293 -3.58 -4.51 -11.50
CA LYS A 293 -4.38 -3.37 -11.01
C LYS A 293 -5.45 -3.81 -10.02
N HIS A 294 -6.26 -4.80 -10.39
CA HIS A 294 -7.35 -5.30 -9.56
C HIS A 294 -6.81 -5.95 -8.29
N TYR A 295 -5.74 -6.73 -8.38
CA TYR A 295 -5.09 -7.30 -7.21
C TYR A 295 -4.52 -6.23 -6.26
N GLY A 296 -3.88 -5.19 -6.79
CA GLY A 296 -3.41 -4.04 -6.01
C GLY A 296 -4.57 -3.35 -5.28
N ILE A 297 -5.72 -3.18 -5.93
CA ILE A 297 -6.94 -2.65 -5.30
C ILE A 297 -7.43 -3.57 -4.17
N LEU A 298 -7.44 -4.89 -4.40
CA LEU A 298 -7.91 -5.89 -3.43
C LEU A 298 -6.99 -6.01 -2.21
N HIS A 299 -5.69 -5.77 -2.37
CA HIS A 299 -4.71 -5.81 -1.30
C HIS A 299 -4.71 -4.55 -0.43
N ALA A 300 -5.09 -3.41 -1.00
CA ALA A 300 -4.93 -2.10 -0.37
C ALA A 300 -5.76 -1.91 0.91
N SER A 301 -5.14 -1.26 1.89
CA SER A 301 -5.78 -0.83 3.13
C SER A 301 -6.48 0.52 2.99
N ARG A 302 -5.92 1.42 2.18
CA ARG A 302 -6.48 2.73 1.79
C ARG A 302 -6.17 3.06 0.34
N TYR A 303 -6.91 4.02 -0.20
CA TYR A 303 -6.86 4.42 -1.61
C TYR A 303 -6.62 5.91 -1.74
N ILE A 304 -5.74 6.29 -2.66
CA ILE A 304 -5.53 7.66 -3.10
C ILE A 304 -5.99 7.73 -4.55
N THR A 305 -6.74 8.75 -4.95
CA THR A 305 -7.07 9.00 -6.36
C THR A 305 -6.61 10.39 -6.77
N ILE A 306 -6.25 10.58 -8.04
CA ILE A 306 -5.82 11.89 -8.55
C ILE A 306 -6.98 12.83 -8.94
N SER A 307 -8.21 12.34 -8.89
CA SER A 307 -9.45 13.10 -9.13
C SER A 307 -10.64 12.50 -8.38
N GLU A 308 -11.67 13.30 -8.15
CA GLU A 308 -12.94 12.85 -7.60
C GLU A 308 -13.67 11.96 -8.60
N ASN A 309 -13.52 12.20 -9.92
CA ASN A 309 -14.06 11.29 -10.92
C ASN A 309 -13.47 9.89 -10.79
N THR A 310 -12.15 9.77 -10.70
CA THR A 310 -11.49 8.47 -10.48
C THR A 310 -11.91 7.86 -9.14
N ALA A 311 -12.14 8.65 -8.09
CA ALA A 311 -12.69 8.14 -6.82
C ALA A 311 -14.10 7.54 -6.99
N ARG A 312 -14.99 8.25 -7.70
CA ARG A 312 -16.34 7.76 -7.99
C ARG A 312 -16.31 6.49 -8.82
N ASP A 313 -15.48 6.45 -9.86
CA ASP A 313 -15.37 5.27 -10.72
C ASP A 313 -14.74 4.09 -9.97
N LEU A 314 -13.72 4.31 -9.13
CA LEU A 314 -13.16 3.28 -8.27
C LEU A 314 -14.26 2.65 -7.41
N ILE A 315 -15.08 3.45 -6.73
CA ILE A 315 -16.18 2.95 -5.90
C ILE A 315 -17.27 2.29 -6.76
N LYS A 316 -17.55 2.80 -7.96
CA LYS A 316 -18.53 2.21 -8.87
C LYS A 316 -18.13 0.79 -9.31
N PHE A 317 -16.87 0.57 -9.67
CA PHE A 317 -16.38 -0.73 -10.10
C PHE A 317 -16.00 -1.65 -8.94
N PHE A 318 -15.65 -1.07 -7.79
CA PHE A 318 -15.30 -1.78 -6.56
C PHE A 318 -16.21 -1.29 -5.41
N PRO A 319 -17.52 -1.61 -5.43
CA PRO A 319 -18.52 -1.07 -4.49
C PRO A 319 -18.31 -1.48 -3.03
N HIS A 320 -17.37 -2.38 -2.77
CA HIS A 320 -16.94 -2.74 -1.43
C HIS A 320 -15.99 -1.71 -0.79
N ILE A 321 -15.44 -0.80 -1.58
CA ILE A 321 -14.58 0.28 -1.09
C ILE A 321 -15.47 1.38 -0.51
N SER A 322 -15.36 1.61 0.79
CA SER A 322 -16.00 2.77 1.43
C SER A 322 -15.35 4.07 0.96
N ARG A 323 -16.16 5.09 0.65
CA ARG A 323 -15.69 6.45 0.33
C ARG A 323 -14.76 7.03 1.41
N SER A 324 -14.93 6.62 2.67
CA SER A 324 -14.08 7.06 3.80
C SER A 324 -12.65 6.53 3.73
N LYS A 325 -12.38 5.50 2.91
CA LYS A 325 -11.03 4.96 2.68
C LYS A 325 -10.35 5.57 1.44
N VAL A 326 -11.05 6.43 0.73
CA VAL A 326 -10.56 7.05 -0.51
C VAL A 326 -10.24 8.51 -0.24
N THR A 327 -9.02 8.92 -0.51
CA THR A 327 -8.60 10.33 -0.42
C THR A 327 -8.25 10.83 -1.81
N VAL A 328 -8.76 12.01 -2.19
CA VAL A 328 -8.41 12.63 -3.46
C VAL A 328 -7.19 13.52 -3.24
N ALA A 329 -6.13 13.29 -4.00
CA ALA A 329 -4.92 14.09 -4.04
C ALA A 329 -4.71 14.56 -5.48
N HIS A 330 -5.27 15.73 -5.82
CA HIS A 330 -5.16 16.31 -7.16
C HIS A 330 -3.70 16.54 -7.55
N CYS A 331 -3.37 16.33 -8.82
CA CYS A 331 -2.02 16.56 -9.32
C CYS A 331 -1.62 18.04 -9.21
N GLY A 332 -0.31 18.28 -9.13
CA GLY A 332 0.27 19.62 -9.20
C GLY A 332 0.63 20.05 -10.62
N ILE A 333 1.19 21.26 -10.72
CA ILE A 333 1.70 21.82 -11.96
C ILE A 333 3.22 22.04 -11.82
N LYS A 334 4.01 21.66 -12.83
CA LYS A 334 5.47 21.88 -12.80
C LYS A 334 5.78 23.38 -12.76
N LYS A 335 6.80 23.76 -11.98
CA LYS A 335 7.26 25.15 -11.82
C LYS A 335 7.73 25.81 -13.12
N VAL A 336 8.14 25.02 -14.13
CA VAL A 336 8.53 25.52 -15.44
C VAL A 336 7.38 26.22 -16.16
N PHE A 337 6.13 25.74 -15.98
CA PHE A 337 4.96 26.30 -16.64
C PHE A 337 4.57 27.63 -16.02
N SER A 338 4.56 28.65 -16.86
CA SER A 338 4.28 30.05 -16.55
C SER A 338 4.10 30.79 -17.87
N PRO A 339 3.50 32.00 -17.90
CA PRO A 339 3.40 32.76 -19.14
C PRO A 339 4.78 33.01 -19.77
N ALA A 340 4.91 32.79 -21.08
CA ALA A 340 6.10 33.14 -21.85
C ALA A 340 6.05 34.60 -22.32
N SER A 341 7.21 35.17 -22.65
CA SER A 341 7.28 36.50 -23.25
C SER A 341 6.90 36.46 -24.74
N ASP A 342 6.49 37.60 -25.29
CA ASP A 342 6.21 37.72 -26.74
C ASP A 342 7.44 37.39 -27.59
N ASP A 343 8.64 37.74 -27.11
CA ASP A 343 9.91 37.42 -27.77
C ASP A 343 10.16 35.91 -27.84
N ASP A 344 9.96 35.18 -26.73
CA ASP A 344 10.07 33.72 -26.70
C ASP A 344 9.07 33.07 -27.66
N ILE A 345 7.83 33.58 -27.70
CA ILE A 345 6.78 33.10 -28.60
C ILE A 345 7.16 33.32 -30.07
N ASN A 346 7.72 34.49 -30.41
CA ASN A 346 8.17 34.80 -31.76
C ASN A 346 9.40 33.97 -32.18
N GLU A 347 10.33 33.72 -31.25
CA GLU A 347 11.46 32.81 -31.47
C GLU A 347 10.98 31.37 -31.71
N PHE A 348 10.06 30.87 -30.88
CA PHE A 348 9.45 29.54 -31.06
C PHE A 348 8.77 29.41 -32.42
N LYS A 349 7.99 30.41 -32.82
CA LYS A 349 7.33 30.42 -34.14
C LYS A 349 8.35 30.38 -35.27
N THR A 350 9.45 31.12 -35.15
CA THR A 350 10.53 31.15 -36.15
C THR A 350 11.25 29.80 -36.20
N LYS A 351 11.61 29.25 -35.04
CA LYS A 351 12.33 27.98 -34.88
C LYS A 351 11.59 26.80 -35.50
N PHE A 352 10.28 26.71 -35.25
CA PHE A 352 9.44 25.61 -35.75
C PHE A 352 8.66 25.95 -37.02
N ASN A 353 8.93 27.11 -37.63
CA ASN A 353 8.24 27.60 -38.83
C ASN A 353 6.70 27.65 -38.69
N VAL A 354 6.23 28.10 -37.53
CA VAL A 354 4.81 28.28 -37.22
C VAL A 354 4.33 29.59 -37.85
N THR A 355 3.69 29.48 -39.01
CA THR A 355 3.27 30.64 -39.83
C THR A 355 1.82 31.08 -39.62
N LYS A 356 1.03 30.28 -38.88
CA LYS A 356 -0.40 30.49 -38.66
C LYS A 356 -0.71 30.55 -37.16
N PRO A 357 -1.73 31.32 -36.73
CA PRO A 357 -2.37 31.11 -35.44
C PRO A 357 -2.74 29.63 -35.27
N TYR A 358 -2.49 29.03 -34.11
CA TYR A 358 -2.62 27.58 -33.96
C TYR A 358 -3.41 27.15 -32.72
N LEU A 359 -4.04 25.99 -32.86
CA LEU A 359 -4.60 25.20 -31.78
C LEU A 359 -3.58 24.17 -31.32
N LEU A 360 -3.61 23.84 -30.04
CA LEU A 360 -2.72 22.86 -29.44
C LEU A 360 -3.48 21.59 -29.09
N LEU A 361 -2.89 20.44 -29.39
CA LEU A 361 -3.25 19.12 -28.89
C LEU A 361 -2.05 18.56 -28.13
N VAL A 362 -2.21 18.21 -26.85
CA VAL A 362 -1.12 17.69 -26.02
C VAL A 362 -1.47 16.30 -25.51
N GLY A 363 -0.54 15.36 -25.72
CA GLY A 363 -0.68 13.97 -25.35
C GLY A 363 -1.04 13.06 -26.53
N GLU A 364 -1.42 11.84 -26.19
CA GLU A 364 -1.88 10.85 -27.15
C GLU A 364 -3.26 11.24 -27.70
N ARG A 365 -3.47 11.10 -29.01
CA ARG A 365 -4.56 11.78 -29.75
C ARG A 365 -5.82 10.94 -29.91
N THR A 366 -5.70 9.63 -30.00
CA THR A 366 -6.83 8.75 -30.30
C THR A 366 -7.19 7.92 -29.09
N GLY A 367 -6.23 7.22 -28.50
CA GLY A 367 -6.42 6.35 -27.36
C GLY A 367 -7.01 5.02 -27.76
N VAL A 368 -6.94 4.05 -26.85
CA VAL A 368 -7.61 2.77 -27.02
C VAL A 368 -9.12 3.03 -27.18
N ASN A 369 -9.73 2.50 -28.23
CA ASN A 369 -11.14 2.75 -28.57
C ASN A 369 -11.51 4.23 -28.80
N GLY A 370 -10.54 5.13 -29.06
CA GLY A 370 -10.83 6.51 -29.44
C GLY A 370 -11.16 7.47 -28.27
N TYR A 371 -10.86 7.10 -27.01
CA TYR A 371 -11.28 7.89 -25.84
C TYR A 371 -10.65 9.29 -25.76
N LYS A 372 -9.50 9.56 -26.40
CA LYS A 372 -8.89 10.90 -26.44
C LYS A 372 -9.56 11.81 -27.47
N ASN A 373 -10.18 11.20 -28.48
CA ASN A 373 -11.16 11.81 -29.37
C ASN A 373 -10.65 13.05 -30.17
N ALA A 374 -9.36 13.12 -30.52
CA ALA A 374 -8.85 14.21 -31.37
C ALA A 374 -9.57 14.31 -32.73
N ILE A 375 -10.15 13.20 -33.22
CA ILE A 375 -10.98 13.17 -34.43
C ILE A 375 -12.13 14.18 -34.39
N PHE A 376 -12.65 14.52 -33.20
CA PHE A 376 -13.69 15.52 -33.03
C PHE A 376 -13.23 16.92 -33.48
N LEU A 377 -11.99 17.31 -33.13
CA LEU A 377 -11.40 18.57 -33.58
C LEU A 377 -11.24 18.60 -35.10
N PHE A 378 -10.66 17.56 -35.69
CA PHE A 378 -10.44 17.52 -37.15
C PHE A 378 -11.76 17.47 -37.95
N ARG A 379 -12.82 16.88 -37.40
CA ARG A 379 -14.18 16.98 -37.98
C ARG A 379 -14.75 18.39 -37.93
N ALA A 380 -14.49 19.13 -36.85
CA ALA A 380 -14.90 20.53 -36.76
C ALA A 380 -14.10 21.40 -37.74
N LEU A 381 -12.78 21.25 -37.78
CA LEU A 381 -11.91 22.02 -38.68
C LEU A 381 -12.21 21.76 -40.16
N SER A 382 -12.50 20.51 -40.56
CA SER A 382 -12.86 20.21 -41.96
C SER A 382 -14.18 20.85 -42.43
N LYS A 383 -14.99 21.38 -41.51
CA LYS A 383 -16.25 22.09 -41.79
C LYS A 383 -16.10 23.62 -41.74
N LEU A 384 -14.96 24.15 -41.32
CA LEU A 384 -14.69 25.59 -41.34
C LEU A 384 -14.48 26.06 -42.79
N VAL A 385 -15.03 27.23 -43.10
CA VAL A 385 -14.88 27.87 -44.43
C VAL A 385 -13.50 28.50 -44.59
N ASP A 386 -12.89 28.89 -43.47
CA ASP A 386 -11.61 29.58 -43.28
C ASP A 386 -10.57 28.67 -42.60
N LYS A 387 -10.66 27.35 -42.80
CA LYS A 387 -9.79 26.36 -42.15
C LYS A 387 -8.30 26.57 -42.41
N GLU A 388 -7.94 27.19 -43.53
CA GLU A 388 -6.57 27.53 -43.93
C GLU A 388 -5.94 28.67 -43.08
N GLU A 389 -6.74 29.35 -42.27
CA GLU A 389 -6.28 30.37 -41.32
C GLU A 389 -5.72 29.76 -40.02
N PHE A 390 -6.06 28.50 -39.72
CA PHE A 390 -5.64 27.81 -38.50
C PHE A 390 -4.54 26.78 -38.76
N GLY A 391 -3.59 26.73 -37.82
CA GLY A 391 -2.67 25.61 -37.65
C GLY A 391 -3.11 24.69 -36.50
N VAL A 392 -2.64 23.44 -36.52
CA VAL A 392 -2.75 22.51 -35.39
C VAL A 392 -1.36 22.02 -35.04
N ILE A 393 -0.93 22.26 -33.80
CA ILE A 393 0.30 21.71 -33.25
C ILE A 393 -0.06 20.55 -32.32
N CYS A 394 0.45 19.37 -32.65
CA CYS A 394 0.30 18.15 -31.86
C CYS A 394 1.61 17.88 -31.11
N VAL A 395 1.55 17.76 -29.79
CA VAL A 395 2.70 17.47 -28.92
C VAL A 395 2.48 16.13 -28.24
N GLY A 396 3.41 15.20 -28.42
CA GLY A 396 3.29 13.82 -27.93
C GLY A 396 2.49 12.90 -28.87
N GLY A 397 2.16 11.69 -28.40
CA GLY A 397 1.51 10.66 -29.23
C GLY A 397 2.46 10.07 -30.28
N ARG A 398 1.91 9.66 -31.44
CA ARG A 398 2.72 9.13 -32.55
C ARG A 398 3.52 10.26 -33.22
N PRO A 399 4.73 9.98 -33.77
CA PRO A 399 5.54 10.98 -34.48
C PRO A 399 4.87 11.60 -35.70
N GLU A 400 3.91 10.88 -36.28
CA GLU A 400 3.11 11.33 -37.42
C GLU A 400 1.64 11.42 -37.02
N LEU A 401 0.90 12.24 -37.76
CA LEU A 401 -0.55 12.36 -37.59
C LEU A 401 -1.23 11.04 -38.00
N GLU A 402 -2.19 10.57 -37.22
CA GLU A 402 -2.89 9.33 -37.51
C GLU A 402 -3.65 9.43 -38.84
N PRO A 403 -3.71 8.35 -39.66
CA PRO A 403 -4.32 8.40 -40.99
C PRO A 403 -5.75 8.95 -41.01
N GLU A 404 -6.55 8.60 -40.00
CA GLU A 404 -7.93 9.08 -39.83
C GLU A 404 -8.03 10.58 -39.54
N LEU A 405 -7.01 11.17 -38.89
CA LEU A 405 -6.93 12.61 -38.65
C LEU A 405 -6.39 13.32 -39.89
N ALA A 406 -5.37 12.74 -40.54
CA ALA A 406 -4.77 13.26 -41.77
C ALA A 406 -5.80 13.37 -42.91
N ALA A 407 -6.71 12.40 -43.03
CA ALA A 407 -7.80 12.42 -44.00
C ALA A 407 -8.77 13.61 -43.82
N LEU A 408 -8.84 14.18 -42.62
CA LEU A 408 -9.67 15.35 -42.30
C LEU A 408 -8.85 16.65 -42.22
N ALA A 409 -7.53 16.56 -42.32
CA ALA A 409 -6.61 17.69 -42.22
C ALA A 409 -6.36 18.40 -43.57
N GLU A 410 -7.08 18.04 -44.64
CA GLU A 410 -6.89 18.65 -45.96
C GLU A 410 -7.15 20.16 -45.90
N GLY A 411 -6.14 20.96 -46.26
CA GLY A 411 -6.15 22.42 -46.19
C GLY A 411 -5.73 23.01 -44.83
N ILE A 412 -5.48 22.16 -43.82
CA ILE A 412 -5.08 22.58 -42.47
C ILE A 412 -3.57 22.36 -42.29
N THR A 413 -2.86 23.35 -41.77
CA THR A 413 -1.43 23.20 -41.47
C THR A 413 -1.28 22.41 -40.17
N THR A 414 -0.83 21.16 -40.24
CA THR A 414 -0.61 20.30 -39.06
C THR A 414 0.87 20.06 -38.82
N MET A 415 1.32 20.21 -37.57
CA MET A 415 2.69 19.91 -37.15
C MET A 415 2.68 18.96 -35.95
N VAL A 416 3.50 17.93 -35.99
CA VAL A 416 3.75 17.06 -34.83
C VAL A 416 5.14 17.38 -34.31
N LEU A 417 5.22 17.95 -33.10
CA LEU A 417 6.46 18.47 -32.54
C LEU A 417 6.83 17.73 -31.24
N PRO A 418 8.07 17.21 -31.13
CA PRO A 418 8.61 16.73 -29.86
C PRO A 418 9.16 17.92 -29.07
N LEU A 419 8.33 18.51 -28.20
CA LEU A 419 8.71 19.67 -27.40
C LEU A 419 9.27 19.27 -26.03
N SER A 420 10.30 19.98 -25.58
CA SER A 420 10.68 20.04 -24.16
C SER A 420 9.61 20.76 -23.31
N ASP A 421 9.66 20.67 -21.98
CA ASP A 421 8.70 21.35 -21.11
C ASP A 421 8.76 22.89 -21.31
N GLU A 422 9.96 23.43 -21.52
CA GLU A 422 10.23 24.85 -21.76
C GLU A 422 9.65 25.31 -23.10
N GLU A 423 9.82 24.52 -24.15
CA GLU A 423 9.20 24.81 -25.44
C GLU A 423 7.68 24.62 -25.39
N LEU A 424 7.19 23.63 -24.64
CA LEU A 424 5.77 23.38 -24.45
C LEU A 424 5.10 24.53 -23.69
N LYS A 425 5.76 25.10 -22.67
CA LYS A 425 5.34 26.35 -22.02
C LYS A 425 5.11 27.47 -23.06
N VAL A 426 6.06 27.65 -23.98
CA VAL A 426 5.97 28.70 -25.00
C VAL A 426 4.86 28.39 -26.00
N ALA A 427 4.71 27.12 -26.38
CA ALA A 427 3.62 26.65 -27.24
C ALA A 427 2.24 26.87 -26.61
N TYR A 428 2.07 26.62 -25.30
CA TYR A 428 0.83 26.97 -24.60
C TYR A 428 0.58 28.49 -24.66
N SER A 429 1.58 29.28 -24.26
CA SER A 429 1.45 30.75 -24.17
C SER A 429 1.11 31.41 -25.52
N GLY A 430 1.62 30.85 -26.62
CA GLY A 430 1.39 31.35 -27.98
C GLY A 430 0.16 30.79 -28.70
N ALA A 431 -0.55 29.82 -28.14
CA ALA A 431 -1.69 29.16 -28.77
C ALA A 431 -2.98 30.01 -28.71
N ILE A 432 -3.85 29.81 -29.70
CA ILE A 432 -5.23 30.31 -29.65
C ILE A 432 -5.95 29.64 -28.46
N ALA A 433 -5.88 28.32 -28.40
CA ALA A 433 -6.41 27.52 -27.31
C ALA A 433 -5.75 26.13 -27.30
N LEU A 434 -5.70 25.54 -26.11
CA LEU A 434 -5.56 24.09 -25.97
C LEU A 434 -6.95 23.46 -26.18
N VAL A 435 -7.01 22.42 -27.02
CA VAL A 435 -8.24 21.63 -27.22
C VAL A 435 -8.05 20.26 -26.58
N VAL A 436 -8.90 19.91 -25.62
CA VAL A 436 -8.89 18.57 -24.97
C VAL A 436 -10.28 17.95 -25.12
N PRO A 437 -10.58 17.31 -26.27
CA PRO A 437 -11.92 16.79 -26.58
C PRO A 437 -12.18 15.39 -26.00
N SER A 438 -11.37 14.98 -25.02
CA SER A 438 -11.33 13.61 -24.52
C SER A 438 -12.62 13.21 -23.82
N LEU A 439 -13.05 11.97 -24.07
CA LEU A 439 -14.21 11.34 -23.43
C LEU A 439 -13.91 10.98 -21.97
N TYR A 440 -12.64 10.70 -21.68
CA TYR A 440 -12.17 10.34 -20.34
C TYR A 440 -10.73 10.78 -20.11
N GLU A 441 -10.45 11.27 -18.91
CA GLU A 441 -9.10 11.57 -18.42
C GLU A 441 -8.95 11.16 -16.96
N GLY A 442 -7.75 10.75 -16.55
CA GLY A 442 -7.46 10.52 -15.12
C GLY A 442 -7.54 11.81 -14.29
N PHE A 443 -6.96 12.90 -14.84
CA PHE A 443 -7.00 14.24 -14.25
C PHE A 443 -7.10 15.35 -15.31
N GLY A 444 -6.17 15.37 -16.28
CA GLY A 444 -6.07 16.43 -17.28
C GLY A 444 -4.93 17.42 -17.01
N LEU A 445 -3.70 16.92 -16.79
CA LEU A 445 -2.51 17.76 -16.61
C LEU A 445 -2.37 18.87 -17.68
N PRO A 446 -2.55 18.57 -19.00
CA PRO A 446 -2.44 19.61 -20.04
C PRO A 446 -3.38 20.80 -19.83
N VAL A 447 -4.59 20.56 -19.29
CA VAL A 447 -5.56 21.63 -18.99
C VAL A 447 -4.98 22.58 -17.95
N THR A 448 -4.46 22.06 -16.84
CA THR A 448 -3.88 22.88 -15.77
C THR A 448 -2.58 23.58 -16.21
N GLU A 449 -1.77 22.93 -17.04
CA GLU A 449 -0.56 23.51 -17.63
C GLU A 449 -0.88 24.67 -18.57
N ALA A 450 -1.87 24.50 -19.45
CA ALA A 450 -2.36 25.56 -20.33
C ALA A 450 -2.86 26.78 -19.53
N MET A 451 -3.66 26.55 -18.49
CA MET A 451 -4.20 27.62 -17.65
C MET A 451 -3.11 28.44 -16.99
N VAL A 452 -2.08 27.81 -16.40
CA VAL A 452 -0.99 28.55 -15.76
C VAL A 452 -0.09 29.28 -16.76
N CYS A 453 -0.09 28.87 -18.04
CA CYS A 453 0.62 29.55 -19.12
C CYS A 453 -0.21 30.68 -19.77
N GLY A 454 -1.45 30.92 -19.32
CA GLY A 454 -2.35 31.91 -19.93
C GLY A 454 -2.96 31.46 -21.27
N CYS A 455 -3.01 30.15 -21.52
CA CYS A 455 -3.63 29.56 -22.69
C CYS A 455 -5.10 29.21 -22.40
N PRO A 456 -6.08 29.77 -23.15
CA PRO A 456 -7.47 29.34 -23.03
C PRO A 456 -7.65 27.86 -23.33
N VAL A 457 -8.60 27.22 -22.65
CA VAL A 457 -8.91 25.79 -22.83
C VAL A 457 -10.31 25.61 -23.42
N ILE A 458 -10.40 24.76 -24.43
CA ILE A 458 -11.66 24.22 -24.96
C ILE A 458 -11.70 22.72 -24.65
N THR A 459 -12.72 22.27 -23.92
CA THR A 459 -12.80 20.88 -23.45
C THR A 459 -14.24 20.40 -23.28
N CYS A 460 -14.44 19.17 -22.80
CA CYS A 460 -15.75 18.56 -22.60
C CYS A 460 -16.11 18.49 -21.10
N ARG A 461 -17.41 18.52 -20.74
CA ARG A 461 -17.86 18.28 -19.36
C ARG A 461 -17.92 16.78 -19.02
N HIS A 462 -16.81 16.07 -19.25
CA HIS A 462 -16.70 14.64 -19.00
C HIS A 462 -15.55 14.31 -18.06
N SER A 463 -15.71 13.21 -17.30
CA SER A 463 -14.66 12.67 -16.44
C SER A 463 -14.09 13.71 -15.47
N SER A 464 -12.76 13.78 -15.33
CA SER A 464 -12.03 14.71 -14.45
C SER A 464 -11.80 16.10 -15.04
N LEU A 465 -12.13 16.34 -16.32
CA LEU A 465 -11.90 17.62 -17.00
C LEU A 465 -12.58 18.81 -16.29
N PRO A 466 -13.83 18.70 -15.77
CA PRO A 466 -14.43 19.76 -14.96
C PRO A 466 -13.66 20.09 -13.67
N GLU A 467 -12.95 19.11 -13.10
CA GLU A 467 -12.11 19.34 -11.92
C GLU A 467 -10.86 20.13 -12.30
N ALA A 468 -10.19 19.73 -13.38
CA ALA A 468 -8.98 20.38 -13.88
C ALA A 468 -9.24 21.79 -14.43
N ALA A 469 -10.34 22.01 -15.15
CA ALA A 469 -10.65 23.29 -15.78
C ALA A 469 -11.54 24.24 -14.94
N GLY A 470 -12.36 23.71 -14.02
CA GLY A 470 -13.32 24.53 -13.30
C GLY A 470 -14.28 25.24 -14.26
N GLU A 471 -14.57 26.52 -14.05
CA GLU A 471 -15.38 27.32 -14.98
C GLU A 471 -14.53 28.16 -15.96
N ALA A 472 -13.21 27.98 -15.95
CA ALA A 472 -12.25 28.75 -16.74
C ALA A 472 -12.00 28.17 -18.16
N ALA A 473 -12.94 27.37 -18.68
CA ALA A 473 -12.83 26.75 -19.99
C ALA A 473 -14.14 26.89 -20.78
N LEU A 474 -14.02 26.86 -22.11
CA LEU A 474 -15.17 26.70 -22.98
C LEU A 474 -15.50 25.21 -23.08
N TYR A 475 -16.69 24.85 -22.59
CA TYR A 475 -17.18 23.50 -22.63
C TYR A 475 -18.02 23.25 -23.87
N VAL A 476 -17.75 22.14 -24.56
CA VAL A 476 -18.46 21.72 -25.77
C VAL A 476 -19.02 20.31 -25.60
N ASP A 477 -20.17 20.03 -26.22
CA ASP A 477 -20.70 18.68 -26.34
C ASP A 477 -20.04 17.95 -27.53
N GLN A 478 -19.39 16.82 -27.25
CA GLN A 478 -18.71 15.97 -28.24
C GLN A 478 -19.64 15.40 -29.33
N SER A 479 -20.96 15.43 -29.12
CA SER A 479 -21.95 15.04 -30.12
C SER A 479 -22.22 16.15 -31.14
N ASN A 480 -21.76 17.37 -30.88
CA ASN A 480 -22.06 18.55 -31.68
C ASN A 480 -20.80 19.30 -32.13
N VAL A 481 -20.30 18.96 -33.32
CA VAL A 481 -19.12 19.62 -33.92
C VAL A 481 -19.30 21.14 -34.12
N TYR A 482 -20.54 21.63 -34.21
CA TYR A 482 -20.81 23.06 -34.39
C TYR A 482 -20.59 23.87 -33.10
N GLU A 483 -20.73 23.25 -31.92
CA GLU A 483 -20.36 23.91 -30.66
C GLU A 483 -18.85 24.11 -30.57
N LEU A 484 -18.05 23.15 -31.06
CA LEU A 484 -16.61 23.32 -31.13
C LEU A 484 -16.23 24.45 -32.11
N ILE A 485 -16.87 24.52 -33.27
CA ILE A 485 -16.68 25.62 -34.23
C ILE A 485 -16.99 26.99 -33.58
N ASP A 486 -18.15 27.10 -32.90
CA ASP A 486 -18.54 28.31 -32.19
C ASP A 486 -17.55 28.67 -31.06
N ALA A 487 -17.07 27.68 -30.31
CA ALA A 487 -16.04 27.89 -29.28
C ALA A 487 -14.72 28.39 -29.87
N LEU A 488 -14.29 27.88 -31.03
CA LEU A 488 -13.08 28.33 -31.74
C LEU A 488 -13.18 29.79 -32.19
N TYR A 489 -14.37 30.26 -32.60
CA TYR A 489 -14.57 31.69 -32.89
C TYR A 489 -14.65 32.53 -31.61
N LYS A 490 -15.39 32.07 -30.60
CA LYS A 490 -15.55 32.79 -29.32
C LYS A 490 -14.23 33.01 -28.60
N VAL A 491 -13.35 32.02 -28.55
CA VAL A 491 -12.07 32.11 -27.82
C VAL A 491 -11.10 33.15 -28.40
N GLN A 492 -11.34 33.59 -29.64
CA GLN A 492 -10.56 34.65 -30.28
C GLN A 492 -11.07 36.05 -29.93
N ASN A 493 -12.31 36.20 -29.47
CA ASN A 493 -12.84 37.48 -29.00
C ASN A 493 -12.19 37.86 -27.66
N PRO A 494 -11.49 39.00 -27.54
CA PRO A 494 -10.88 39.45 -26.28
C PRO A 494 -11.85 39.51 -25.09
N GLU A 495 -13.13 39.80 -25.32
CA GLU A 495 -14.16 39.87 -24.28
C GLU A 495 -14.47 38.50 -23.65
N VAL A 496 -14.22 37.40 -24.38
CA VAL A 496 -14.35 36.02 -23.88
C VAL A 496 -13.00 35.49 -23.44
N ARG A 497 -11.94 35.76 -24.22
CA ARG A 497 -10.58 35.27 -23.98
C ARG A 497 -10.00 35.77 -22.66
N ASN A 498 -10.08 37.07 -22.40
CA ASN A 498 -9.41 37.67 -21.24
C ASN A 498 -10.00 37.18 -19.90
N PRO A 499 -11.33 37.05 -19.74
CA PRO A 499 -11.90 36.39 -18.57
C PRO A 499 -11.45 34.93 -18.41
N LEU A 500 -11.45 34.12 -19.48
CA LEU A 500 -11.00 32.73 -19.41
C LEU A 500 -9.55 32.61 -18.92
N ILE A 501 -8.67 33.51 -19.39
CA ILE A 501 -7.27 33.55 -18.96
C ILE A 501 -7.17 33.95 -17.48
N ALA A 502 -7.88 35.01 -17.07
CA ALA A 502 -7.87 35.48 -15.69
C ALA A 502 -8.40 34.39 -14.72
N ASP A 503 -9.54 33.78 -15.05
CA ASP A 503 -10.13 32.70 -14.28
C ASP A 503 -9.25 31.45 -14.28
N GLY A 504 -8.56 31.19 -15.40
CA GLY A 504 -7.60 30.09 -15.53
C GLY A 504 -6.42 30.24 -14.57
N PHE A 505 -5.84 31.45 -14.47
CA PHE A 505 -4.80 31.73 -13.48
C PHE A 505 -5.29 31.54 -12.05
N GLU A 506 -6.49 32.02 -11.71
CA GLU A 506 -7.05 31.83 -10.36
C GLU A 506 -7.37 30.37 -10.05
N HIS A 507 -7.87 29.61 -11.03
CA HIS A 507 -8.17 28.19 -10.86
C HIS A 507 -6.90 27.34 -10.73
N ALA A 508 -5.87 27.62 -11.53
CA ALA A 508 -4.59 26.90 -11.51
C ALA A 508 -3.90 26.94 -10.13
N LYS A 509 -4.09 28.01 -9.34
CA LYS A 509 -3.54 28.13 -7.96
C LYS A 509 -3.99 27.02 -7.01
N LYS A 510 -5.07 26.30 -7.33
CA LYS A 510 -5.58 25.20 -6.51
C LYS A 510 -4.70 23.94 -6.58
N PHE A 511 -3.83 23.85 -7.58
CA PHE A 511 -3.04 22.67 -7.90
C PHE A 511 -1.56 22.92 -7.63
N SER A 512 -0.99 22.19 -6.68
CA SER A 512 0.45 22.22 -6.41
C SER A 512 0.95 20.82 -6.05
N TRP A 513 2.19 20.52 -6.44
CA TRP A 513 2.81 19.24 -6.10
C TRP A 513 3.04 19.12 -4.59
N SER A 514 3.35 20.22 -3.91
CA SER A 514 3.45 20.26 -2.44
C SER A 514 2.16 19.82 -1.76
N LYS A 515 1.00 20.34 -2.18
CA LYS A 515 -0.31 19.96 -1.60
C LYS A 515 -0.64 18.49 -1.85
N MET A 516 -0.33 17.98 -3.04
CA MET A 516 -0.47 16.55 -3.34
C MET A 516 0.45 15.73 -2.43
N ALA A 517 1.72 16.12 -2.29
CA ALA A 517 2.71 15.45 -1.46
C ALA A 517 2.27 15.40 0.00
N ASP A 518 1.80 16.52 0.56
CA ASP A 518 1.28 16.62 1.93
C ASP A 518 0.08 15.68 2.12
N THR A 519 -0.88 15.70 1.18
CA THR A 519 -2.05 14.81 1.23
C THR A 519 -1.65 13.33 1.19
N VAL A 520 -0.68 12.96 0.35
CA VAL A 520 -0.18 11.58 0.26
C VAL A 520 0.53 11.19 1.55
N VAL A 521 1.37 12.07 2.12
CA VAL A 521 2.04 11.86 3.42
C VAL A 521 1.03 11.62 4.53
N GLU A 522 0.01 12.47 4.63
CA GLU A 522 -1.05 12.33 5.63
C GLU A 522 -1.71 10.96 5.55
N VAL A 523 -2.08 10.52 4.34
CA VAL A 523 -2.69 9.19 4.13
C VAL A 523 -1.74 8.06 4.53
N LEU A 524 -0.47 8.11 4.12
CA LEU A 524 0.51 7.08 4.44
C LEU A 524 0.72 6.98 5.97
N VAL A 525 0.94 8.11 6.63
CA VAL A 525 1.17 8.19 8.08
C VAL A 525 -0.06 7.77 8.87
N GLU A 526 -1.25 8.26 8.52
CA GLU A 526 -2.50 7.87 9.18
C GLU A 526 -2.79 6.38 9.00
N THR A 527 -2.53 5.82 7.81
CA THR A 527 -2.73 4.40 7.53
C THR A 527 -1.82 3.55 8.41
N ALA A 528 -0.52 3.84 8.43
CA ALA A 528 0.44 3.09 9.26
C ALA A 528 0.09 3.16 10.75
N LYS A 529 -0.29 4.35 11.26
CA LYS A 529 -0.74 4.53 12.65
C LYS A 529 -2.00 3.71 12.97
N THR A 530 -3.00 3.75 12.08
CA THR A 530 -4.26 3.02 12.25
C THR A 530 -3.99 1.51 12.35
N ILE A 531 -3.20 0.98 11.42
CA ILE A 531 -2.86 -0.45 11.35
C ILE A 531 -2.11 -0.90 12.61
N LYS A 532 -1.15 -0.10 13.08
CA LYS A 532 -0.38 -0.38 14.30
C LYS A 532 -1.25 -0.39 15.55
N ASN A 533 -2.23 0.51 15.64
CA ASN A 533 -3.12 0.64 16.80
C ASN A 533 -4.23 -0.43 16.84
N ASP A 534 -4.84 -0.71 15.69
CA ASP A 534 -5.99 -1.61 15.63
C ASP A 534 -5.58 -3.10 15.74
N GLY A 535 -4.30 -3.42 15.54
CA GLY A 535 -3.80 -4.80 15.52
C GLY A 535 -4.38 -5.64 14.37
N THR A 536 -5.20 -5.04 13.50
CA THR A 536 -5.83 -5.66 12.33
C THR A 536 -4.91 -5.68 11.10
N GLY A 537 -3.62 -5.39 11.29
CA GLY A 537 -2.59 -5.50 10.26
C GLY A 537 -2.19 -6.94 9.98
N LEU A 538 -3.12 -7.78 9.58
CA LEU A 538 -2.81 -9.03 8.93
C LEU A 538 -3.69 -9.10 7.69
N GLY A 539 -3.08 -8.82 6.54
CA GLY A 539 -3.66 -9.18 5.26
C GLY A 539 -4.21 -10.60 5.34
N SER A 540 -5.36 -10.83 4.71
CA SER A 540 -5.94 -12.15 4.61
C SER A 540 -4.85 -13.16 4.25
N THR A 541 -4.66 -14.22 5.05
CA THR A 541 -3.67 -15.28 4.74
C THR A 541 -3.88 -15.83 3.32
N LEU A 542 -5.11 -15.77 2.83
CA LEU A 542 -5.50 -16.17 1.47
C LEU A 542 -4.81 -15.37 0.37
N TRP A 543 -4.54 -14.08 0.59
CA TRP A 543 -3.86 -13.26 -0.43
C TRP A 543 -2.42 -13.75 -0.60
N GLY A 544 -1.70 -13.95 0.51
CA GLY A 544 -0.37 -14.54 0.49
C GLY A 544 -0.37 -15.96 -0.10
N GLU A 545 -1.35 -16.80 0.26
CA GLU A 545 -1.52 -18.14 -0.33
C GLU A 545 -1.79 -18.07 -1.85
N PHE A 546 -2.65 -17.16 -2.29
CA PHE A 546 -2.96 -16.92 -3.70
C PHE A 546 -1.71 -16.54 -4.49
N ARG A 547 -0.92 -15.57 -4.00
CA ARG A 547 0.29 -15.11 -4.69
C ARG A 547 1.37 -16.18 -4.75
N LYS A 548 1.51 -17.00 -3.70
CA LYS A 548 2.41 -18.15 -3.71
C LYS A 548 1.97 -19.23 -4.70
N LEU A 549 0.67 -19.52 -4.78
CA LEU A 549 0.14 -20.46 -5.78
C LEU A 549 0.36 -19.91 -7.19
N GLN A 550 0.13 -18.62 -7.41
CA GLN A 550 0.41 -17.97 -8.68
C GLN A 550 1.89 -18.08 -9.09
N ALA A 551 2.82 -17.88 -8.15
CA ALA A 551 4.25 -18.07 -8.39
C ALA A 551 4.58 -19.51 -8.83
N GLN A 552 4.03 -20.51 -8.13
CA GLN A 552 4.21 -21.92 -8.46
C GLN A 552 3.69 -22.28 -9.86
N ILE A 553 2.55 -21.71 -10.25
CA ILE A 553 1.97 -21.93 -11.58
C ILE A 553 2.85 -21.25 -12.65
N GLN A 554 3.27 -20.00 -12.41
CA GLN A 554 4.11 -19.24 -13.35
C GLN A 554 5.49 -19.86 -13.57
N GLU A 555 6.08 -20.52 -12.56
CA GLU A 555 7.33 -21.28 -12.72
C GLU A 555 7.21 -22.48 -13.66
N GLN A 556 6.01 -23.08 -13.77
CA GLN A 556 5.75 -24.25 -14.61
C GLN A 556 5.40 -23.89 -16.05
N LEU A 557 5.01 -22.65 -16.31
CA LEU A 557 4.62 -22.19 -17.64
C LEU A 557 5.86 -21.76 -18.45
N PRO A 558 5.88 -22.04 -19.77
CA PRO A 558 6.89 -21.43 -20.64
C PRO A 558 6.72 -19.90 -20.62
N PRO A 559 7.82 -19.12 -20.70
CA PRO A 559 7.73 -17.66 -20.70
C PRO A 559 6.85 -17.20 -21.86
N SER A 560 5.74 -16.53 -21.55
CA SER A 560 4.89 -15.88 -22.54
C SER A 560 5.58 -14.60 -23.04
N PRO A 561 5.46 -14.24 -24.33
CA PRO A 561 5.96 -12.95 -24.80
C PRO A 561 5.35 -11.81 -23.97
N SER A 562 6.20 -10.83 -23.62
CA SER A 562 5.80 -9.66 -22.84
C SER A 562 4.62 -8.93 -23.48
N PRO A 563 3.72 -8.29 -22.69
CA PRO A 563 2.45 -7.73 -23.18
C PRO A 563 2.52 -6.67 -24.28
N ILE A 564 3.72 -6.23 -24.69
CA ILE A 564 3.90 -5.16 -25.69
C ILE A 564 3.98 -5.71 -27.12
N GLN A 565 4.18 -7.02 -27.31
CA GLN A 565 4.11 -7.64 -28.63
C GLN A 565 3.49 -9.03 -28.50
N VAL A 566 2.32 -9.24 -29.11
CA VAL A 566 1.95 -10.41 -29.95
C VAL A 566 0.42 -10.54 -30.05
N GLN A 567 -0.04 -10.78 -31.29
CA GLN A 567 -1.40 -11.11 -31.72
C GLN A 567 -1.92 -12.42 -31.08
N PRO A 568 -3.24 -12.62 -30.97
CA PRO A 568 -3.81 -13.75 -30.24
C PRO A 568 -3.62 -15.07 -31.00
N THR A 569 -2.81 -15.97 -30.44
CA THR A 569 -2.85 -17.40 -30.76
C THR A 569 -3.21 -18.20 -29.53
N GLN A 570 -4.11 -19.16 -29.73
CA GLN A 570 -4.75 -19.99 -28.71
C GLN A 570 -3.74 -20.87 -27.97
N LEU A 571 -3.90 -20.97 -26.65
CA LEU A 571 -3.24 -21.93 -25.78
C LEU A 571 -4.30 -22.79 -25.06
N PRO A 572 -4.13 -24.12 -24.98
CA PRO A 572 -4.93 -24.98 -24.12
C PRO A 572 -4.16 -25.37 -22.85
N SER A 573 -4.76 -25.24 -21.66
CA SER A 573 -4.49 -26.13 -20.49
C SER A 573 -5.51 -25.92 -19.36
N GLY A 574 -6.54 -26.77 -19.32
CA GLY A 574 -7.76 -26.58 -18.51
C GLY A 574 -7.74 -27.10 -17.08
N ASP A 575 -6.61 -27.16 -16.37
CA ASP A 575 -6.58 -27.60 -14.96
C ASP A 575 -5.87 -26.60 -14.03
N LEU A 576 -4.67 -26.12 -14.41
CA LEU A 576 -3.93 -25.12 -13.63
C LEU A 576 -4.55 -23.71 -13.69
N GLU A 577 -5.05 -23.31 -14.88
CA GLU A 577 -5.74 -22.03 -15.05
C GLU A 577 -7.06 -22.00 -14.25
N GLN A 578 -7.75 -23.14 -14.15
CA GLN A 578 -8.92 -23.29 -13.29
C GLN A 578 -8.59 -23.16 -11.80
N GLN A 579 -7.45 -23.70 -11.36
CA GLN A 579 -7.00 -23.58 -9.96
C GLN A 579 -6.69 -22.13 -9.59
N LEU A 580 -6.03 -21.37 -10.48
CA LEU A 580 -5.78 -19.94 -10.27
C LEU A 580 -7.11 -19.16 -10.21
N MET A 581 -8.01 -19.36 -11.17
CA MET A 581 -9.34 -18.72 -11.19
C MET A 581 -10.16 -19.06 -9.93
N TYR A 582 -10.08 -20.30 -9.44
CA TYR A 582 -10.76 -20.71 -8.21
C TYR A 582 -10.17 -20.01 -6.98
N ALA A 583 -8.84 -19.91 -6.88
CA ALA A 583 -8.18 -19.20 -5.79
C ALA A 583 -8.54 -17.70 -5.78
N GLU A 584 -8.59 -17.07 -6.96
CA GLU A 584 -9.07 -15.68 -7.13
C GLU A 584 -10.50 -15.51 -6.63
N ALA A 585 -11.40 -16.40 -7.05
CA ALA A 585 -12.80 -16.35 -6.64
C ALA A 585 -12.98 -16.54 -5.12
N GLN A 586 -12.20 -17.44 -4.50
CA GLN A 586 -12.20 -17.67 -3.05
C GLN A 586 -11.70 -16.46 -2.27
N LEU A 587 -10.63 -15.81 -2.72
CA LEU A 587 -10.11 -14.59 -2.12
C LEU A 587 -11.19 -13.49 -2.13
N GLN A 588 -11.79 -13.25 -3.30
CA GLN A 588 -12.86 -12.26 -3.44
C GLN A 588 -14.06 -12.55 -2.53
N GLN A 589 -14.46 -13.83 -2.40
CA GLN A 589 -15.57 -14.22 -1.54
C GLN A 589 -15.28 -13.96 -0.05
N LYS A 590 -14.12 -14.38 0.45
CA LYS A 590 -13.78 -14.21 1.87
C LYS A 590 -13.53 -12.75 2.25
N GLN A 591 -13.01 -11.93 1.34
CA GLN A 591 -12.89 -10.48 1.56
C GLN A 591 -14.26 -9.81 1.72
N ARG A 592 -15.26 -10.17 0.90
CA ARG A 592 -16.65 -9.70 1.08
C ARG A 592 -17.19 -10.06 2.45
N ALA A 593 -16.97 -11.30 2.90
CA ALA A 593 -17.40 -11.76 4.23
C ALA A 593 -16.73 -10.98 5.37
N LEU A 594 -15.43 -10.69 5.26
CA LEU A 594 -14.69 -9.88 6.24
C LEU A 594 -15.25 -8.43 6.32
N GLN A 595 -15.62 -7.86 5.18
CA GLN A 595 -16.18 -6.50 5.08
C GLN A 595 -17.62 -6.42 5.62
N GLU A 596 -18.46 -7.42 5.36
CA GLU A 596 -19.78 -7.54 5.98
C GLU A 596 -19.65 -7.64 7.51
N ALA A 597 -18.67 -8.41 8.00
CA ALA A 597 -18.39 -8.49 9.42
C ALA A 597 -17.93 -7.14 10.01
N GLY A 598 -17.03 -6.42 9.32
CA GLY A 598 -16.53 -5.11 9.75
C GLY A 598 -17.61 -4.01 9.74
N SER A 599 -18.44 -3.95 8.70
CA SER A 599 -19.58 -3.02 8.64
C SER A 599 -20.64 -3.33 9.70
N THR A 600 -20.89 -4.61 9.97
CA THR A 600 -21.73 -5.04 11.10
C THR A 600 -21.12 -4.61 12.44
N LEU A 601 -19.79 -4.73 12.60
CA LEU A 601 -19.09 -4.29 13.82
C LEU A 601 -19.22 -2.78 14.04
N ALA A 602 -18.99 -1.96 13.01
CA ALA A 602 -19.14 -0.51 13.07
C ALA A 602 -20.59 -0.08 13.36
N ALA A 603 -21.57 -0.78 12.77
CA ALA A 603 -22.99 -0.59 13.09
C ALA A 603 -23.32 -1.00 14.53
N MET A 604 -22.68 -2.06 15.05
CA MET A 604 -22.81 -2.45 16.45
C MET A 604 -22.18 -1.41 17.38
N GLU A 605 -20.98 -0.92 17.13
CA GLU A 605 -20.27 0.05 17.97
C GLU A 605 -20.97 1.41 18.05
N SER A 606 -21.65 1.82 16.99
CA SER A 606 -22.48 3.03 16.97
C SER A 606 -23.83 2.86 17.70
N SER A 607 -24.26 1.63 17.99
CA SER A 607 -25.52 1.34 18.70
C SER A 607 -25.47 1.72 20.19
N LYS A 608 -26.49 2.45 20.66
CA LYS A 608 -26.69 2.79 22.09
C LYS A 608 -26.71 1.55 22.98
N PHE A 609 -27.27 0.44 22.50
CA PHE A 609 -27.33 -0.82 23.24
C PHE A 609 -25.93 -1.42 23.46
N TRP A 610 -25.06 -1.35 22.45
CA TRP A 610 -23.73 -1.92 22.56
C TRP A 610 -22.83 -1.08 23.47
N LYS A 611 -22.92 0.25 23.40
CA LYS A 611 -22.26 1.17 24.36
C LYS A 611 -22.67 0.89 25.82
N LEU A 612 -23.96 0.64 26.07
CA LEU A 612 -24.46 0.25 27.39
C LEU A 612 -23.91 -1.10 27.85
N ARG A 613 -23.87 -2.09 26.96
CA ARG A 613 -23.38 -3.44 27.28
C ARG A 613 -21.87 -3.46 27.53
N VAL A 614 -21.06 -2.73 26.75
CA VAL A 614 -19.62 -2.55 27.00
C VAL A 614 -19.39 -1.80 28.32
N GLY A 615 -20.17 -0.75 28.59
CA GLY A 615 -20.13 -0.04 29.88
C GLY A 615 -20.43 -0.96 31.07
N TRP A 616 -21.43 -1.84 30.94
CA TRP A 616 -21.72 -2.86 31.93
C TRP A 616 -20.55 -3.84 32.15
N PHE A 617 -19.92 -4.35 31.08
CA PHE A 617 -18.77 -5.25 31.22
C PHE A 617 -17.53 -4.59 31.82
N ARG A 618 -17.32 -3.28 31.62
CA ARG A 618 -16.27 -2.51 32.30
C ARG A 618 -16.57 -2.25 33.78
N LEU A 619 -17.84 -2.01 34.13
CA LEU A 619 -18.27 -1.78 35.52
C LEU A 619 -18.41 -3.08 36.32
N LYS A 620 -18.69 -4.21 35.65
CA LYS A 620 -18.88 -5.53 36.26
C LYS A 620 -17.74 -5.94 37.22
N PRO A 621 -16.45 -5.88 36.86
CA PRO A 621 -15.37 -6.24 37.78
C PRO A 621 -15.20 -5.28 38.96
N LEU A 622 -15.74 -4.05 38.89
CA LEU A 622 -15.75 -3.09 40.01
C LEU A 622 -16.97 -3.28 40.93
N LEU A 623 -18.14 -3.61 40.35
CA LEU A 623 -19.38 -3.79 41.09
C LEU A 623 -19.47 -5.15 41.78
N VAL A 624 -18.95 -6.21 41.16
CA VAL A 624 -19.00 -7.57 41.72
C VAL A 624 -18.31 -7.68 43.10
N PRO A 625 -17.11 -7.12 43.32
CA PRO A 625 -16.48 -7.10 44.64
C PRO A 625 -17.26 -6.28 45.66
N VAL A 626 -17.81 -5.13 45.27
CA VAL A 626 -18.58 -4.24 46.17
C VAL A 626 -19.88 -4.90 46.61
N VAL A 627 -20.61 -5.53 45.69
CA VAL A 627 -21.83 -6.29 46.00
C VAL A 627 -21.50 -7.51 46.86
N SER A 628 -20.40 -8.21 46.57
CA SER A 628 -19.94 -9.36 47.38
C SER A 628 -19.53 -8.93 48.79
N LEU A 629 -18.90 -7.76 48.94
CA LEU A 629 -18.53 -7.18 50.23
C LEU A 629 -19.78 -6.78 51.03
N ILE A 630 -20.76 -6.15 50.40
CA ILE A 630 -22.05 -5.79 51.03
C ILE A 630 -22.81 -7.05 51.45
N LEU A 631 -22.82 -8.10 50.62
CA LEU A 631 -23.45 -9.38 50.97
C LEU A 631 -22.71 -10.04 52.15
N GLY A 632 -21.37 -10.01 52.13
CA GLY A 632 -20.52 -10.54 53.19
C GLY A 632 -20.74 -9.83 54.52
N ILE A 633 -20.81 -8.49 54.51
CA ILE A 633 -21.10 -7.68 55.71
C ILE A 633 -22.50 -7.98 56.25
N ASN A 634 -23.51 -8.09 55.39
CA ASN A 634 -24.88 -8.43 55.82
C ASN A 634 -24.95 -9.86 56.39
N LEU A 635 -24.25 -10.82 55.80
CA LEU A 635 -24.15 -12.19 56.33
C LEU A 635 -23.40 -12.23 57.67
N LEU A 636 -22.39 -11.38 57.86
CA LEU A 636 -21.67 -11.25 59.14
C LEU A 636 -22.54 -10.59 60.23
N LEU A 637 -23.35 -9.60 59.86
CA LEU A 637 -24.31 -8.96 60.76
C LEU A 637 -25.45 -9.91 61.15
N LEU A 638 -25.92 -10.73 60.21
CA LEU A 638 -26.88 -11.80 60.47
C LEU A 638 -26.28 -12.88 61.36
N SER A 639 -25.03 -13.30 61.14
CA SER A 639 -24.38 -14.31 61.96
C SER A 639 -24.07 -13.81 63.37
N THR A 640 -23.66 -12.54 63.53
CA THR A 640 -23.45 -11.93 64.84
C THR A 640 -24.76 -11.67 65.59
N ALA A 641 -25.85 -11.30 64.90
CA ALA A 641 -27.18 -11.25 65.50
C ALA A 641 -27.67 -12.64 65.96
N MET A 642 -27.44 -13.68 65.15
CA MET A 642 -27.78 -15.06 65.51
C MET A 642 -26.88 -15.65 66.61
N TYR A 643 -25.64 -15.17 66.76
CA TYR A 643 -24.71 -15.59 67.81
C TYR A 643 -24.96 -14.86 69.13
N ALA A 644 -25.40 -13.59 69.07
CA ALA A 644 -25.82 -12.82 70.25
C ALA A 644 -27.10 -13.38 70.89
N ASP A 645 -27.96 -14.04 70.09
CA ASP A 645 -29.26 -14.57 70.52
C ASP A 645 -29.19 -15.96 71.20
N ARG A 646 -27.99 -16.48 71.51
CA ARG A 646 -27.80 -17.75 72.24
C ARG A 646 -27.33 -17.62 73.69
N THR A 647 -27.35 -16.42 74.26
CA THR A 647 -27.04 -16.22 75.69
C THR A 647 -27.94 -15.16 76.33
N LEU A 648 -29.24 -15.45 76.46
CA LEU A 648 -30.03 -15.20 77.68
C LEU A 648 -31.46 -15.75 77.53
N VAL A 649 -31.88 -16.61 78.47
CA VAL A 649 -33.28 -17.00 78.64
C VAL A 649 -33.99 -15.98 79.54
N LYS A 650 -35.13 -15.47 79.05
CA LYS A 650 -36.23 -14.76 79.75
C LYS A 650 -35.97 -13.38 80.37
N LEU A 651 -36.53 -12.37 79.72
CA LEU A 651 -37.29 -11.32 80.40
C LEU A 651 -38.40 -10.79 79.49
N THR A 652 -39.64 -11.09 79.87
CA THR A 652 -40.85 -10.45 79.38
C THR A 652 -40.92 -8.99 79.85
N SER A 653 -41.50 -8.15 78.97
CA SER A 653 -42.06 -6.80 79.19
C SER A 653 -41.10 -5.60 79.16
N PHE A 654 -41.58 -4.52 78.50
CA PHE A 654 -40.98 -3.20 78.19
C PHE A 654 -40.04 -3.21 76.96
N VAL A 655 -40.29 -2.54 75.81
CA VAL A 655 -40.88 -1.22 75.52
C VAL A 655 -41.40 -1.12 74.04
N SER A 656 -42.55 -0.45 73.88
CA SER A 656 -43.10 0.45 72.82
C SER A 656 -42.36 0.72 71.47
N PRO A 657 -43.08 1.13 70.39
CA PRO A 657 -42.71 0.94 68.98
C PRO A 657 -42.11 2.19 68.33
N VAL A 658 -40.83 2.17 67.98
CA VAL A 658 -40.24 3.03 66.94
C VAL A 658 -39.07 2.25 66.32
N GLN A 659 -38.95 2.25 64.99
CA GLN A 659 -37.84 1.67 64.18
C GLN A 659 -38.02 0.27 63.54
N GLY A 660 -39.24 -0.22 63.33
CA GLY A 660 -39.49 -1.47 62.59
C GLY A 660 -39.57 -1.37 61.05
N ASN A 661 -39.76 -0.19 60.46
CA ASN A 661 -40.20 -0.06 59.06
C ASN A 661 -39.14 0.33 58.02
N LEU A 662 -37.92 0.71 58.40
CA LEU A 662 -36.89 1.11 57.42
C LEU A 662 -35.98 -0.06 56.97
N PHE A 663 -35.73 -1.04 57.85
CA PHE A 663 -34.83 -2.16 57.54
C PHE A 663 -35.47 -3.24 56.65
N PHE A 664 -36.78 -3.45 56.75
CA PHE A 664 -37.49 -4.42 55.90
C PHE A 664 -37.78 -3.91 54.48
N SER A 665 -37.84 -2.58 54.25
CA SER A 665 -38.11 -2.05 52.90
C SER A 665 -36.87 -2.06 52.00
N LEU A 666 -35.67 -1.81 52.54
CA LEU A 666 -34.42 -1.85 51.75
C LEU A 666 -33.98 -3.26 51.38
N GLY A 667 -34.15 -4.24 52.28
CA GLY A 667 -33.82 -5.64 52.02
C GLY A 667 -34.68 -6.27 50.91
N GLY A 668 -35.98 -5.96 50.88
CA GLY A 668 -36.91 -6.42 49.84
C GLY A 668 -36.63 -5.80 48.46
N SER A 669 -36.23 -4.53 48.40
CA SER A 669 -35.90 -3.84 47.15
C SER A 669 -34.59 -4.35 46.54
N LEU A 670 -33.57 -4.63 47.34
CA LEU A 670 -32.27 -5.14 46.86
C LEU A 670 -32.38 -6.58 46.34
N LEU A 671 -33.18 -7.44 46.99
CA LEU A 671 -33.43 -8.81 46.51
C LEU A 671 -34.23 -8.79 45.19
N SER A 672 -35.18 -7.87 45.04
CA SER A 672 -35.95 -7.68 43.81
C SER A 672 -35.09 -7.18 42.64
N ILE A 673 -34.12 -6.30 42.92
CA ILE A 673 -33.14 -5.82 41.93
C ILE A 673 -32.16 -6.92 41.55
N ALA A 674 -31.68 -7.72 42.51
CA ALA A 674 -30.80 -8.86 42.25
C ALA A 674 -31.50 -9.95 41.41
N LEU A 675 -32.78 -10.24 41.69
CA LEU A 675 -33.60 -11.15 40.89
C LEU A 675 -33.87 -10.60 39.49
N MET A 676 -34.20 -9.31 39.33
CA MET A 676 -34.34 -8.68 38.00
C MET A 676 -33.03 -8.73 37.20
N LEU A 677 -31.89 -8.40 37.81
CA LEU A 677 -30.58 -8.42 37.14
C LEU A 677 -30.15 -9.85 36.76
N GLY A 678 -30.45 -10.84 37.61
CA GLY A 678 -30.30 -12.25 37.28
C GLY A 678 -31.18 -12.70 36.12
N MET A 679 -32.43 -12.23 36.07
CA MET A 679 -33.40 -12.54 35.01
C MET A 679 -33.01 -11.92 33.66
N VAL A 680 -32.47 -10.69 33.66
CA VAL A 680 -31.91 -10.02 32.47
C VAL A 680 -30.66 -10.74 31.97
N GLY A 681 -29.80 -11.22 32.89
CA GLY A 681 -28.66 -12.06 32.56
C GLY A 681 -29.05 -13.39 31.93
N TYR A 682 -30.11 -14.03 32.43
CA TYR A 682 -30.61 -15.31 31.93
C TYR A 682 -31.32 -15.18 30.56
N LEU A 683 -32.09 -14.10 30.35
CA LEU A 683 -32.69 -13.78 29.04
C LEU A 683 -31.64 -13.43 27.98
N GLY A 684 -30.50 -12.85 28.39
CA GLY A 684 -29.37 -12.57 27.50
C GLY A 684 -28.62 -13.81 26.99
N TYR A 685 -28.85 -14.99 27.59
CA TYR A 685 -28.25 -16.27 27.20
C TYR A 685 -29.11 -17.10 26.22
N MET A 686 -30.35 -16.69 25.95
CA MET A 686 -31.30 -17.45 25.13
C MET A 686 -31.21 -17.08 23.64
N LYS A 687 -31.27 -18.10 22.75
CA LYS A 687 -31.27 -17.89 21.29
C LYS A 687 -32.54 -17.10 20.84
N PRO A 688 -32.45 -16.22 19.83
CA PRO A 688 -33.54 -15.30 19.43
C PRO A 688 -34.88 -15.97 19.08
N GLN A 689 -34.88 -17.24 18.69
CA GLN A 689 -36.08 -17.98 18.28
C GLN A 689 -37.01 -18.36 19.46
N VAL A 690 -36.50 -18.42 20.69
CA VAL A 690 -37.27 -18.80 21.90
C VAL A 690 -38.09 -17.61 22.45
N LEU A 691 -37.63 -16.38 22.23
CA LEU A 691 -38.25 -15.15 22.73
C LEU A 691 -39.63 -14.83 22.10
N ARG A 692 -39.95 -15.38 20.91
CA ARG A 692 -41.22 -15.09 20.20
C ARG A 692 -42.47 -15.73 20.84
N ARG A 693 -42.34 -16.64 21.80
CA ARG A 693 -43.48 -17.38 22.39
C ARG A 693 -43.81 -17.01 23.84
N VAL A 694 -43.13 -16.03 24.43
CA VAL A 694 -43.37 -15.60 25.81
C VAL A 694 -44.44 -14.51 25.85
N ARG A 695 -45.60 -14.77 26.46
CA ARG A 695 -46.61 -13.75 26.78
C ARG A 695 -46.51 -13.36 28.25
N ILE A 696 -46.25 -12.08 28.52
CA ILE A 696 -46.27 -11.49 29.85
C ILE A 696 -47.64 -10.83 30.04
N VAL A 697 -48.39 -11.23 31.07
CA VAL A 697 -49.65 -10.57 31.46
C VAL A 697 -49.37 -9.75 32.72
N MET A 698 -49.59 -8.44 32.67
CA MET A 698 -49.53 -7.56 33.84
C MET A 698 -50.94 -7.10 34.22
N GLY A 699 -51.35 -7.39 35.46
CA GLY A 699 -52.56 -6.82 36.08
C GLY A 699 -52.21 -5.65 37.00
N SER A 700 -53.00 -4.57 36.93
CA SER A 700 -52.83 -3.36 37.74
C SER A 700 -53.60 -3.46 39.07
N GLY A 701 -52.87 -3.57 40.17
CA GLY A 701 -53.40 -3.51 41.55
C GLY A 701 -52.47 -4.24 42.52
N GLY A 702 -52.20 -3.66 43.68
CA GLY A 702 -51.07 -4.01 44.55
C GLY A 702 -50.93 -5.48 44.94
N LEU A 703 -49.66 -5.93 45.03
CA LEU A 703 -49.19 -7.27 45.42
C LEU A 703 -49.80 -8.44 44.60
N GLY A 704 -49.20 -8.72 43.44
CA GLY A 704 -49.47 -9.92 42.65
C GLY A 704 -48.20 -10.66 42.27
N LEU A 705 -48.13 -11.96 42.60
CA LEU A 705 -47.10 -12.91 42.15
C LEU A 705 -47.00 -12.94 40.61
N ILE A 706 -45.78 -12.95 40.08
CA ILE A 706 -45.49 -13.27 38.68
C ILE A 706 -45.41 -14.79 38.54
N GLY A 707 -46.46 -15.43 38.02
CA GLY A 707 -46.45 -16.84 37.64
C GLY A 707 -46.21 -17.02 36.14
N LEU A 708 -45.12 -17.72 35.76
CA LEU A 708 -44.85 -18.13 34.38
C LEU A 708 -45.31 -19.58 34.20
N THR A 709 -46.28 -19.82 33.31
CA THR A 709 -46.71 -21.18 32.96
C THR A 709 -45.92 -21.64 31.73
N VAL A 710 -45.07 -22.66 31.87
CA VAL A 710 -44.35 -23.28 30.75
C VAL A 710 -45.12 -24.52 30.32
N LEU A 711 -45.77 -24.46 29.15
CA LEU A 711 -46.34 -25.65 28.50
C LEU A 711 -45.20 -26.51 27.96
N GLN A 712 -44.99 -27.68 28.58
CA GLN A 712 -44.07 -28.71 28.10
C GLN A 712 -44.59 -29.33 26.80
N ASN A 713 -43.75 -29.37 25.78
CA ASN A 713 -43.65 -30.52 24.88
C ASN A 713 -42.19 -30.68 24.46
N ILE A 714 -41.61 -31.76 24.97
CA ILE A 714 -40.26 -32.26 24.69
C ILE A 714 -40.31 -32.96 23.34
N ASN A 715 -39.54 -32.48 22.35
CA ASN A 715 -38.75 -33.31 21.44
C ASN A 715 -37.90 -32.43 20.50
N LEU A 716 -36.63 -32.85 20.34
CA LEU A 716 -35.60 -32.39 19.39
C LEU A 716 -34.82 -31.10 19.72
N LEU A 717 -33.68 -31.26 20.40
CA LEU A 717 -32.34 -31.18 19.80
C LEU A 717 -31.25 -31.54 20.83
#